data_AF-A0A5P0ZWL5-F1
#
_entry.id   AF-A0A5P0ZWL5-F1
#
_cell.length_a   1.000
_cell.length_b   1.000
_cell.length_c   1.000
_cell.angle_alpha   90.00
_cell.angle_beta   90.00
_cell.angle_gamma   90.00
#
_symmetry.space_group_name_H-M   'P 1'
#
loop_
_entity.id
_entity.type
_entity.pdbx_description
1 polymer ?
#
loop_
_entity_poly.entity_id
_entity_poly.type
_entity_poly.pdbx_seq_one_letter_code
_entity_poly.pdbx_strand_id
1 'polypeptide(L)'
;MKRNFKYFSSAIALTLLAIAPVAVPIVTSDTGAISVQAADSQTQQRLDADDKSNMDSDPNVPGSSEYMISKFMDQFDNRYVASTKSLTTVLQDIANNTDHAFGGTTGAGYPYFSKTKPQHIYDMQNDVGVSALKDSNIVEKNGTGRTYFKDSSNQKQYYNNDVFAYMSIEYQKNGKWTPATLDSENDIEKFIYQLDGENKNNIDVSGLQSGSISFPLRVTMHVVASDGSENAPDLKNVDAKYLTKSFTINPSTMDITEDKNPNSIHVGDKLSTITKNDKLAVTDNYSNDSDIVNNYLDKMETPHYGGIFTTQKDAISYAKSNNFDPTNLSKGNINSNELKINSDGTDATIEKPGTYYQVVSYKLSDGYSNTGDKVKDENGNDTNSYQLNGDQAIGYMFSKNGHDPLTDTQILLYDTTINGSPATEGTDYVFNKNAETLTTVRKIVVTGSDTPSDPITPVSINVDSSDKNKKLDVSKDVLKNVNDEIAAAPTQSDYYDSNPLSNADAKKVTDALDNPGSYYRELKYTLNDGYSVYNYDFGQNAKVDYDANTVTYYQKVTVLPDSSSNSSTASNWKTSDVNDVVRTKNDQPKYTLNNDDDQVINNPMIDANTSLKVDKVRVDQYGNKQYHIADGEWINANYVTLESSITDVKNDDGVLYVDKTSSDYRLYDNNGNEINNRALDRNTYWAVDEIANDNKGNTYYRVGTNEWVKQVDGVHYPIPLFLHDIQMNRGILHLDDTNQNYTLFNENGRRINNRALAENTDWKVDKTAKDYEGNTYYRVATNEWVEQRNGVHYPAR
;
A
#
# COMPACT_ATOMS: atom_id res chain seq x y z
N MET A 1 -58.32 9.60 11.76
CA MET A 1 -59.66 9.37 11.15
C MET A 1 -59.41 9.06 9.68
N LYS A 2 -59.63 7.82 9.20
CA LYS A 2 -60.89 7.35 8.57
C LYS A 2 -61.51 8.42 7.66
N ARG A 3 -61.85 8.20 6.40
CA ARG A 3 -62.07 6.99 5.59
C ARG A 3 -62.48 7.48 4.20
N ASN A 4 -62.12 6.71 3.17
CA ASN A 4 -62.90 6.31 1.98
C ASN A 4 -63.60 7.39 1.13
N PHE A 5 -63.82 7.07 -0.14
CA PHE A 5 -65.13 6.94 -0.81
C PHE A 5 -64.80 6.70 -2.32
N LYS A 6 -65.21 5.55 -2.91
CA LYS A 6 -66.44 5.34 -3.73
C LYS A 6 -66.31 6.01 -5.11
N TYR A 7 -66.66 5.47 -6.29
CA TYR A 7 -67.35 4.26 -6.79
C TYR A 7 -67.50 4.46 -8.33
N PHE A 8 -67.92 3.38 -9.04
CA PHE A 8 -68.80 3.39 -10.25
C PHE A 8 -68.17 3.97 -11.55
N SER A 9 -68.43 3.48 -12.77
CA SER A 9 -69.48 2.57 -13.28
C SER A 9 -69.20 2.28 -14.77
N SER A 10 -69.42 1.02 -15.16
CA SER A 10 -70.04 0.51 -16.40
C SER A 10 -70.35 1.45 -17.58
N ALA A 11 -70.04 1.00 -18.81
CA ALA A 11 -71.02 0.91 -19.91
C ALA A 11 -70.49 0.07 -21.09
N ILE A 12 -71.44 -0.63 -21.71
CA ILE A 12 -71.37 -1.61 -22.80
C ILE A 12 -71.54 -0.90 -24.16
N ALA A 13 -70.86 -1.36 -25.22
CA ALA A 13 -71.45 -1.37 -26.58
C ALA A 13 -70.67 -2.30 -27.54
N LEU A 14 -71.40 -3.28 -28.08
CA LEU A 14 -71.03 -4.13 -29.22
C LEU A 14 -71.08 -3.34 -30.53
N THR A 15 -70.14 -3.62 -31.44
CA THR A 15 -70.35 -3.54 -32.89
C THR A 15 -69.57 -4.64 -33.62
N LEU A 16 -70.31 -5.57 -34.23
CA LEU A 16 -69.84 -6.46 -35.30
C LEU A 16 -69.68 -5.65 -36.60
N LEU A 17 -68.60 -5.83 -37.35
CA LEU A 17 -68.63 -5.81 -38.83
C LEU A 17 -67.43 -6.55 -39.47
N ALA A 18 -67.79 -7.49 -40.35
CA ALA A 18 -67.12 -8.21 -41.44
C ALA A 18 -65.60 -8.07 -41.75
N ILE A 19 -64.93 -9.24 -41.70
CA ILE A 19 -64.00 -9.90 -42.66
C ILE A 19 -63.16 -9.08 -43.67
N ALA A 20 -61.84 -9.14 -43.52
CA ALA A 20 -60.83 -9.43 -44.56
C ALA A 20 -59.51 -9.88 -43.89
N PRO A 21 -58.76 -10.89 -44.39
CA PRO A 21 -57.48 -11.28 -43.81
C PRO A 21 -56.39 -10.32 -44.29
N VAL A 22 -55.82 -9.55 -43.38
CA VAL A 22 -54.61 -8.75 -43.63
C VAL A 22 -53.59 -9.13 -42.59
N ALA A 23 -52.40 -9.51 -43.08
CA ALA A 23 -51.25 -9.89 -42.29
C ALA A 23 -50.94 -8.85 -41.21
N VAL A 24 -50.86 -9.30 -39.96
CA VAL A 24 -50.25 -8.53 -38.87
C VAL A 24 -48.75 -8.77 -38.98
N PRO A 25 -47.92 -7.75 -39.21
CA PRO A 25 -46.49 -7.87 -38.98
C PRO A 25 -46.29 -8.02 -37.47
N ILE A 26 -45.75 -9.18 -37.07
CA ILE A 26 -45.13 -9.33 -35.76
C ILE A 26 -43.92 -8.41 -35.79
N VAL A 27 -44.01 -7.28 -35.09
CA VAL A 27 -42.86 -6.45 -34.77
C VAL A 27 -42.11 -7.17 -33.66
N THR A 28 -41.23 -8.08 -34.04
CA THR A 28 -40.13 -8.55 -33.20
C THR A 28 -39.17 -7.38 -33.01
N SER A 29 -38.79 -7.10 -31.76
CA SER A 29 -37.69 -6.20 -31.46
C SER A 29 -36.40 -6.76 -32.08
N ASP A 30 -35.86 -5.97 -32.98
CA ASP A 30 -34.61 -6.12 -33.69
C ASP A 30 -33.46 -6.20 -32.67
N THR A 31 -32.92 -7.40 -32.45
CA THR A 31 -31.55 -7.56 -31.99
C THR A 31 -30.73 -7.73 -33.25
N GLY A 32 -29.89 -6.74 -33.54
CA GLY A 32 -29.07 -6.70 -34.73
C GLY A 32 -28.21 -7.95 -34.83
N ALA A 33 -28.65 -8.90 -35.66
CA ALA A 33 -27.78 -9.91 -36.19
C ALA A 33 -26.77 -9.19 -37.09
N ILE A 34 -25.54 -9.00 -36.58
CA ILE A 34 -24.40 -8.90 -37.46
C ILE A 34 -24.26 -10.27 -38.12
N SER A 35 -24.85 -10.39 -39.32
CA SER A 35 -24.51 -11.46 -40.23
C SER A 35 -23.09 -11.22 -40.73
N VAL A 36 -22.13 -11.97 -40.19
CA VAL A 36 -20.90 -12.25 -40.95
C VAL A 36 -21.20 -13.47 -41.80
N GLN A 37 -21.59 -13.21 -43.05
CA GLN A 37 -21.53 -14.20 -44.11
C GLN A 37 -20.23 -13.97 -44.89
N ALA A 38 -19.33 -14.94 -44.84
CA ALA A 38 -18.32 -15.24 -45.85
C ALA A 38 -17.94 -16.72 -45.68
N ALA A 39 -17.99 -17.62 -46.67
CA ALA A 39 -18.42 -17.52 -48.06
C ALA A 39 -19.02 -18.88 -48.49
N ASP A 40 -20.15 -18.88 -49.19
CA ASP A 40 -20.48 -20.02 -50.07
C ASP A 40 -19.69 -19.84 -51.36
N SER A 41 -18.72 -20.73 -51.62
CA SER A 41 -18.79 -21.62 -52.79
C SER A 41 -17.52 -22.45 -52.94
N GLN A 42 -17.71 -23.74 -52.69
CA GLN A 42 -17.17 -24.85 -53.49
C GLN A 42 -15.67 -24.78 -53.85
N THR A 43 -14.86 -25.42 -53.01
CA THR A 43 -14.03 -26.53 -53.52
C THR A 43 -14.24 -27.75 -52.62
N GLN A 44 -15.06 -28.67 -53.11
CA GLN A 44 -15.00 -30.07 -52.73
C GLN A 44 -13.54 -30.55 -52.85
N GLN A 45 -13.05 -31.21 -51.79
CA GLN A 45 -12.32 -32.49 -51.80
C GLN A 45 -11.34 -32.52 -50.62
N ARG A 46 -11.82 -32.97 -49.46
CA ARG A 46 -11.40 -34.26 -48.89
C ARG A 46 -12.60 -34.83 -48.14
N LEU A 47 -13.55 -35.33 -48.92
CA LEU A 47 -14.35 -36.47 -48.52
C LEU A 47 -13.42 -37.68 -48.51
N ASP A 48 -12.57 -37.77 -47.49
CA ASP A 48 -12.17 -39.06 -47.00
C ASP A 48 -13.02 -39.25 -45.75
N ALA A 49 -14.13 -39.98 -45.88
CA ALA A 49 -14.96 -40.42 -44.77
C ALA A 49 -14.20 -41.26 -43.71
N ASP A 50 -12.90 -41.45 -43.92
CA ASP A 50 -11.94 -42.19 -43.10
C ASP A 50 -10.96 -41.30 -42.30
N ASP A 51 -10.95 -39.96 -42.46
CA ASP A 51 -10.02 -39.06 -41.74
C ASP A 51 -10.76 -38.22 -40.68
N LYS A 52 -11.49 -38.90 -39.79
CA LYS A 52 -12.22 -38.28 -38.65
C LYS A 52 -11.30 -37.90 -37.48
N SER A 53 -9.99 -38.12 -37.58
CA SER A 53 -9.05 -37.93 -36.47
C SER A 53 -8.52 -36.50 -36.31
N ASN A 54 -8.75 -35.59 -37.26
CA ASN A 54 -8.10 -34.27 -37.27
C ASN A 54 -9.04 -33.04 -37.21
N MET A 55 -10.37 -33.23 -37.17
CA MET A 55 -11.31 -32.08 -37.06
C MET A 55 -11.56 -31.62 -35.63
N ASP A 56 -11.37 -32.48 -34.62
CA ASP A 56 -11.59 -32.12 -33.21
C ASP A 56 -10.46 -31.26 -32.61
N SER A 57 -9.29 -31.24 -33.27
CA SER A 57 -8.04 -30.68 -32.75
C SER A 57 -7.60 -29.38 -33.44
N ASP A 58 -8.52 -28.64 -34.07
CA ASP A 58 -8.20 -27.32 -34.64
C ASP A 58 -8.99 -26.23 -33.90
N PRO A 59 -8.32 -25.31 -33.16
CA PRO A 59 -8.98 -24.29 -32.36
C PRO A 59 -9.57 -23.15 -33.20
N ASN A 60 -9.40 -23.17 -34.54
CA ASN A 60 -9.92 -22.17 -35.46
C ASN A 60 -11.11 -22.68 -36.29
N VAL A 61 -11.48 -23.95 -36.17
CA VAL A 61 -12.61 -24.55 -36.89
C VAL A 61 -13.84 -24.48 -35.99
N PRO A 62 -14.86 -23.66 -36.33
CA PRO A 62 -16.10 -23.61 -35.54
C PRO A 62 -16.74 -25.00 -35.42
N GLY A 63 -16.89 -25.47 -34.19
CA GLY A 63 -17.51 -26.77 -33.86
C GLY A 63 -16.57 -27.92 -33.49
N SER A 64 -15.24 -27.72 -33.50
CA SER A 64 -14.27 -28.69 -32.95
C SER A 64 -14.25 -28.69 -31.41
N SER A 65 -13.77 -29.77 -30.77
CA SER A 65 -13.53 -29.81 -29.31
C SER A 65 -12.67 -28.63 -28.86
N GLU A 66 -11.54 -28.42 -29.55
CA GLU A 66 -10.56 -27.41 -29.18
C GLU A 66 -11.15 -26.00 -29.28
N TYR A 67 -11.91 -25.71 -30.33
CA TYR A 67 -12.58 -24.42 -30.50
C TYR A 67 -13.59 -24.17 -29.38
N MET A 68 -14.43 -25.17 -29.04
CA MET A 68 -15.43 -24.99 -27.98
C MET A 68 -14.78 -24.82 -26.60
N ILE A 69 -13.77 -25.64 -26.28
CA ILE A 69 -13.04 -25.55 -25.02
C ILE A 69 -12.27 -24.23 -24.95
N SER A 70 -11.61 -23.80 -26.02
CA SER A 70 -10.88 -22.52 -26.02
C SER A 70 -11.83 -21.35 -25.82
N LYS A 71 -13.00 -21.35 -26.49
CA LYS A 71 -14.01 -20.28 -26.34
C LYS A 71 -14.69 -20.28 -24.98
N PHE A 72 -14.81 -21.43 -24.32
CA PHE A 72 -15.23 -21.52 -22.92
C PHE A 72 -14.16 -20.91 -22.01
N MET A 73 -12.91 -21.33 -22.17
CA MET A 73 -11.78 -20.84 -21.38
C MET A 73 -11.52 -19.34 -21.58
N ASP A 74 -11.73 -18.80 -22.78
CA ASP A 74 -11.57 -17.38 -23.12
C ASP A 74 -12.47 -16.45 -22.31
N GLN A 75 -13.55 -16.98 -21.72
CA GLN A 75 -14.46 -16.20 -20.86
C GLN A 75 -13.85 -15.86 -19.50
N PHE A 76 -12.72 -16.46 -19.14
CA PHE A 76 -12.03 -16.24 -17.87
C PHE A 76 -10.68 -15.55 -18.11
N ASP A 77 -10.40 -14.49 -17.38
CA ASP A 77 -9.15 -13.73 -17.42
C ASP A 77 -8.76 -13.26 -16.01
N ASN A 78 -7.64 -12.55 -15.88
CA ASN A 78 -7.27 -11.97 -14.60
C ASN A 78 -8.28 -10.87 -14.25
N ARG A 79 -8.82 -10.90 -13.03
CA ARG A 79 -9.93 -10.04 -12.61
C ARG A 79 -9.63 -9.31 -11.32
N TYR A 80 -10.21 -8.12 -11.23
CA TYR A 80 -10.55 -7.53 -9.94
C TYR A 80 -12.03 -7.80 -9.64
N VAL A 81 -12.33 -8.19 -8.41
CA VAL A 81 -13.69 -8.20 -7.86
C VAL A 81 -13.86 -6.95 -7.01
N ALA A 82 -15.06 -6.39 -6.96
CA ALA A 82 -15.28 -5.14 -6.23
C ALA A 82 -14.80 -5.20 -4.78
N SER A 83 -15.01 -6.31 -4.08
CA SER A 83 -14.55 -6.52 -2.71
C SER A 83 -14.34 -8.00 -2.42
N THR A 84 -13.69 -8.32 -1.30
CA THR A 84 -13.67 -9.68 -0.77
C THR A 84 -15.09 -10.23 -0.62
N LYS A 85 -16.04 -9.39 -0.18
CA LYS A 85 -17.45 -9.77 0.00
C LYS A 85 -18.17 -10.08 -1.30
N SER A 86 -17.80 -9.43 -2.39
CA SER A 86 -18.33 -9.76 -3.73
C SER A 86 -17.93 -11.18 -4.11
N LEU A 87 -16.68 -11.58 -3.85
CA LEU A 87 -16.23 -12.94 -4.10
C LEU A 87 -16.89 -13.95 -3.16
N THR A 88 -16.99 -13.67 -1.86
CA THR A 88 -17.59 -14.64 -0.92
C THR A 88 -19.08 -14.85 -1.20
N THR A 89 -19.79 -13.83 -1.72
CA THR A 89 -21.15 -13.98 -2.25
C THR A 89 -21.19 -14.93 -3.44
N VAL A 90 -20.29 -14.78 -4.41
CA VAL A 90 -20.19 -15.69 -5.57
C VAL A 90 -19.90 -17.13 -5.14
N LEU A 91 -18.97 -17.33 -4.19
CA LEU A 91 -18.65 -18.65 -3.67
C LEU A 91 -19.84 -19.28 -2.92
N GLN A 92 -20.60 -18.48 -2.17
CA GLN A 92 -21.85 -18.89 -1.54
C GLN A 92 -22.91 -19.29 -2.57
N ASP A 93 -23.09 -18.52 -3.64
CA ASP A 93 -24.04 -18.86 -4.70
C ASP A 93 -23.67 -20.16 -5.41
N ILE A 94 -22.38 -20.39 -5.66
CA ILE A 94 -21.88 -21.67 -6.20
C ILE A 94 -22.14 -22.82 -5.23
N ALA A 95 -21.97 -22.61 -3.91
CA ALA A 95 -22.21 -23.63 -2.90
C ALA A 95 -23.70 -23.96 -2.73
N ASN A 96 -24.57 -22.95 -2.84
CA ASN A 96 -26.01 -23.05 -2.62
C ASN A 96 -26.81 -23.46 -3.86
N ASN A 97 -26.20 -23.51 -5.04
CA ASN A 97 -26.93 -23.80 -6.26
C ASN A 97 -27.41 -25.27 -6.30
N THR A 98 -28.72 -25.46 -6.07
CA THR A 98 -29.40 -26.76 -6.05
C THR A 98 -29.96 -27.19 -7.41
N ASP A 99 -29.85 -26.38 -8.47
CA ASP A 99 -30.60 -26.58 -9.74
C ASP A 99 -30.05 -27.71 -10.64
N HIS A 100 -28.93 -28.34 -10.29
CA HIS A 100 -28.33 -29.41 -11.12
C HIS A 100 -28.95 -30.79 -10.87
N ALA A 101 -30.28 -30.86 -10.89
CA ALA A 101 -31.02 -32.11 -11.03
C ALA A 101 -31.30 -32.40 -12.51
N PHE A 102 -30.30 -32.84 -13.29
CA PHE A 102 -30.56 -33.56 -14.54
C PHE A 102 -30.25 -35.04 -14.36
N GLY A 103 -31.21 -35.74 -13.72
CA GLY A 103 -31.22 -37.20 -13.69
C GLY A 103 -31.62 -37.87 -12.38
N GLY A 104 -32.29 -37.19 -11.45
CA GLY A 104 -32.93 -37.89 -10.32
C GLY A 104 -32.97 -37.11 -9.03
N THR A 105 -34.14 -37.14 -8.40
CA THR A 105 -34.41 -36.65 -7.06
C THR A 105 -33.50 -37.33 -6.03
N THR A 106 -32.53 -36.61 -5.48
CA THR A 106 -32.12 -36.52 -4.06
C THR A 106 -30.61 -36.28 -3.89
N GLY A 107 -30.25 -35.05 -3.53
CA GLY A 107 -29.20 -34.78 -2.54
C GLY A 107 -27.77 -34.55 -3.05
N ALA A 108 -27.26 -33.36 -2.74
CA ALA A 108 -25.88 -32.86 -2.83
C ALA A 108 -25.40 -32.51 -4.25
N GLY A 109 -25.76 -31.32 -4.71
CA GLY A 109 -24.98 -30.63 -5.75
C GLY A 109 -23.56 -30.46 -5.24
N TYR A 110 -22.57 -31.00 -5.95
CA TYR A 110 -21.18 -30.78 -5.59
C TYR A 110 -20.75 -29.46 -6.19
N PRO A 111 -20.02 -28.63 -5.42
CA PRO A 111 -19.50 -27.39 -5.98
C PRO A 111 -18.51 -27.72 -7.10
N TYR A 112 -18.37 -26.80 -8.05
CA TYR A 112 -17.44 -26.91 -9.17
C TYR A 112 -15.98 -27.07 -8.78
N PHE A 113 -15.63 -27.16 -7.51
CA PHE A 113 -14.25 -27.23 -7.03
C PHE A 113 -13.72 -28.65 -6.77
N SER A 114 -14.53 -29.70 -6.94
CA SER A 114 -14.08 -31.06 -6.64
C SER A 114 -13.45 -31.76 -7.84
N LYS A 115 -12.16 -32.05 -7.75
CA LYS A 115 -11.43 -32.88 -8.73
C LYS A 115 -11.99 -34.30 -8.83
N THR A 116 -12.50 -34.84 -7.73
CA THR A 116 -13.01 -36.23 -7.69
C THR A 116 -14.45 -36.33 -8.18
N LYS A 117 -15.15 -35.21 -8.29
CA LYS A 117 -16.56 -35.10 -8.71
C LYS A 117 -16.72 -33.89 -9.64
N PRO A 118 -16.02 -33.89 -10.80
CA PRO A 118 -16.17 -32.79 -11.75
C PRO A 118 -17.62 -32.74 -12.27
N GLN A 119 -18.05 -31.60 -12.76
CA GLN A 119 -19.43 -31.37 -13.26
C GLN A 119 -19.44 -31.17 -14.77
N HIS A 120 -20.57 -31.34 -15.43
CA HIS A 120 -20.65 -31.11 -16.87
C HIS A 120 -20.22 -29.68 -17.21
N ILE A 121 -19.37 -29.52 -18.24
CA ILE A 121 -18.91 -28.20 -18.68
C ILE A 121 -20.10 -27.32 -19.12
N TYR A 122 -21.15 -27.95 -19.65
CA TYR A 122 -22.41 -27.29 -19.98
C TYR A 122 -23.08 -26.66 -18.76
N ASP A 123 -23.13 -27.37 -17.63
CA ASP A 123 -23.77 -26.87 -16.42
C ASP A 123 -22.96 -25.70 -15.84
N MET A 124 -21.63 -25.83 -15.79
CA MET A 124 -20.72 -24.76 -15.39
C MET A 124 -20.81 -23.52 -16.29
N GLN A 125 -21.00 -23.69 -17.59
CA GLN A 125 -21.19 -22.57 -18.53
C GLN A 125 -22.46 -21.78 -18.22
N ASN A 126 -23.52 -22.43 -17.76
CA ASN A 126 -24.82 -21.79 -17.54
C ASN A 126 -25.12 -21.53 -16.05
N ASP A 127 -24.16 -21.80 -15.17
CA ASP A 127 -24.30 -21.57 -13.74
C ASP A 127 -24.25 -20.08 -13.40
N VAL A 128 -25.21 -19.63 -12.59
CA VAL A 128 -25.34 -18.22 -12.20
C VAL A 128 -24.16 -17.75 -11.36
N GLY A 129 -23.71 -18.56 -10.39
CA GLY A 129 -22.56 -18.23 -9.55
C GLY A 129 -21.26 -18.20 -10.35
N VAL A 130 -21.04 -19.16 -11.25
CA VAL A 130 -19.84 -19.13 -12.13
C VAL A 130 -19.90 -17.97 -13.13
N SER A 131 -21.09 -17.53 -13.55
CA SER A 131 -21.23 -16.43 -14.51
C SER A 131 -20.68 -15.10 -13.98
N ALA A 132 -20.72 -14.90 -12.66
CA ALA A 132 -20.10 -13.76 -11.99
C ALA A 132 -18.56 -13.68 -12.15
N LEU A 133 -17.92 -14.79 -12.55
CA LEU A 133 -16.48 -14.87 -12.80
C LEU A 133 -16.11 -14.72 -14.29
N LYS A 134 -17.11 -14.64 -15.17
CA LYS A 134 -16.91 -14.60 -16.63
C LYS A 134 -16.89 -13.17 -17.15
N ASP A 135 -16.29 -12.99 -18.33
CA ASP A 135 -16.40 -11.78 -19.13
C ASP A 135 -17.68 -11.77 -19.98
N SER A 136 -18.65 -10.95 -19.58
CA SER A 136 -19.95 -10.77 -20.22
C SER A 136 -19.84 -10.41 -21.70
N ASN A 137 -18.89 -9.57 -22.09
CA ASN A 137 -18.66 -9.19 -23.49
C ASN A 137 -18.14 -10.38 -24.29
N ILE A 138 -17.23 -11.17 -23.71
CA ILE A 138 -16.72 -12.39 -24.34
C ILE A 138 -17.82 -13.45 -24.40
N VAL A 139 -18.63 -13.59 -23.35
CA VAL A 139 -19.78 -14.50 -23.28
C VAL A 139 -20.81 -14.16 -24.35
N GLU A 140 -21.18 -12.89 -24.50
CA GLU A 140 -22.13 -12.42 -25.52
C GLU A 140 -21.57 -12.67 -26.93
N LYS A 141 -20.30 -12.30 -27.16
CA LYS A 141 -19.61 -12.53 -28.44
C LYS A 141 -19.51 -14.01 -28.81
N ASN A 142 -19.28 -14.88 -27.82
CA ASN A 142 -19.13 -16.32 -28.04
C ASN A 142 -20.47 -17.08 -28.04
N GLY A 143 -21.54 -16.48 -27.49
CA GLY A 143 -22.88 -17.03 -27.39
C GLY A 143 -23.11 -17.90 -26.14
N THR A 144 -24.38 -17.98 -25.71
CA THR A 144 -24.82 -18.79 -24.55
C THR A 144 -25.85 -19.86 -24.95
N GLY A 145 -25.93 -20.96 -24.20
CA GLY A 145 -27.00 -21.96 -24.32
C GLY A 145 -26.68 -23.25 -25.10
N ARG A 146 -27.68 -24.14 -25.18
CA ARG A 146 -27.53 -25.52 -25.69
C ARG A 146 -27.00 -25.63 -27.12
N THR A 147 -27.10 -24.59 -27.94
CA THR A 147 -26.60 -24.58 -29.32
C THR A 147 -25.09 -24.43 -29.41
N TYR A 148 -24.46 -23.85 -28.39
CA TYR A 148 -23.01 -23.67 -28.31
C TYR A 148 -22.26 -25.02 -28.25
N PHE A 149 -22.82 -26.00 -27.52
CA PHE A 149 -22.30 -27.36 -27.41
C PHE A 149 -23.04 -28.37 -28.31
N LYS A 150 -23.72 -27.91 -29.38
CA LYS A 150 -24.40 -28.77 -30.37
C LYS A 150 -23.72 -28.70 -31.73
N ASP A 151 -23.45 -29.87 -32.31
CA ASP A 151 -23.18 -29.99 -33.74
C ASP A 151 -24.44 -29.61 -34.55
N SER A 152 -24.26 -28.72 -35.53
CA SER A 152 -25.32 -28.22 -36.41
C SER A 152 -25.81 -29.25 -37.43
N SER A 153 -25.07 -30.33 -37.64
CA SER A 153 -25.31 -31.28 -38.74
C SER A 153 -25.96 -32.61 -38.32
N ASN A 154 -25.98 -32.94 -37.03
CA ASN A 154 -26.78 -34.05 -36.49
C ASN A 154 -26.98 -33.84 -34.98
N GLN A 155 -28.21 -34.04 -34.48
CA GLN A 155 -28.58 -33.87 -33.07
C GLN A 155 -27.87 -34.83 -32.09
N LYS A 156 -26.55 -34.74 -31.99
CA LYS A 156 -25.67 -35.58 -31.19
C LYS A 156 -25.13 -34.72 -30.05
N GLN A 157 -25.58 -35.02 -28.83
CA GLN A 157 -25.36 -34.25 -27.60
C GLN A 157 -24.02 -34.59 -26.89
N TYR A 158 -22.97 -34.97 -27.63
CA TYR A 158 -21.78 -35.61 -27.06
C TYR A 158 -21.09 -34.75 -25.98
N TYR A 159 -20.82 -33.47 -26.26
CA TYR A 159 -20.15 -32.57 -25.33
C TYR A 159 -20.95 -32.26 -24.06
N ASN A 160 -22.29 -32.28 -24.12
CA ASN A 160 -23.10 -32.04 -22.94
C ASN A 160 -23.00 -33.19 -21.92
N ASN A 161 -22.72 -34.41 -22.37
CA ASN A 161 -22.79 -35.60 -21.52
C ASN A 161 -21.41 -36.18 -21.17
N ASP A 162 -20.37 -35.90 -21.96
CA ASP A 162 -19.08 -36.60 -21.85
C ASP A 162 -17.89 -35.70 -21.47
N VAL A 163 -18.05 -34.36 -21.50
CA VAL A 163 -17.03 -33.39 -21.09
C VAL A 163 -17.40 -32.72 -19.77
N PHE A 164 -16.47 -32.78 -18.83
CA PHE A 164 -16.61 -32.33 -17.47
C PHE A 164 -15.56 -31.27 -17.14
N ALA A 165 -15.82 -30.44 -16.14
CA ALA A 165 -14.91 -29.44 -15.66
C ALA A 165 -14.96 -29.31 -14.13
N TYR A 166 -13.84 -28.86 -13.55
CA TYR A 166 -13.76 -28.40 -12.18
C TYR A 166 -12.78 -27.22 -12.07
N MET A 167 -12.86 -26.50 -10.95
CA MET A 167 -12.02 -25.37 -10.57
C MET A 167 -11.13 -25.77 -9.39
N SER A 168 -9.94 -25.22 -9.32
CA SER A 168 -9.13 -25.26 -8.09
C SER A 168 -8.72 -23.85 -7.71
N ILE A 169 -8.73 -23.54 -6.42
CA ILE A 169 -8.29 -22.24 -5.90
C ILE A 169 -6.98 -22.45 -5.13
N GLU A 170 -6.02 -21.55 -5.33
CA GLU A 170 -4.80 -21.44 -4.56
C GLU A 170 -4.65 -20.01 -4.03
N TYR A 171 -4.03 -19.88 -2.85
CA TYR A 171 -3.74 -18.59 -2.22
C TYR A 171 -2.27 -18.50 -1.81
N GLN A 172 -1.77 -17.28 -1.62
CA GLN A 172 -0.40 -17.05 -1.18
C GLN A 172 -0.24 -17.30 0.33
N LYS A 173 0.75 -18.09 0.71
CA LYS A 173 1.18 -18.29 2.10
C LYS A 173 2.68 -18.43 2.17
N ASN A 174 3.36 -17.53 2.88
CA ASN A 174 4.83 -17.49 3.00
C ASN A 174 5.53 -17.49 1.61
N GLY A 175 5.01 -16.72 0.66
CA GLY A 175 5.54 -16.61 -0.71
C GLY A 175 5.33 -17.85 -1.59
N LYS A 176 4.45 -18.79 -1.20
CA LYS A 176 4.11 -19.97 -1.99
C LYS A 176 2.61 -20.10 -2.20
N TRP A 177 2.22 -20.56 -3.39
CA TRP A 177 0.85 -20.96 -3.70
C TRP A 177 0.47 -22.20 -2.88
N THR A 178 -0.61 -22.08 -2.13
CA THR A 178 -1.18 -23.13 -1.27
C THR A 178 -2.57 -23.45 -1.79
N PRO A 179 -2.89 -24.72 -2.09
CA PRO A 179 -4.22 -25.10 -2.53
C PRO A 179 -5.26 -24.96 -1.42
N ALA A 180 -6.42 -24.43 -1.79
CA ALA A 180 -7.62 -24.45 -0.97
C ALA A 180 -8.35 -25.79 -1.16
N THR A 181 -8.96 -26.29 -0.09
CA THR A 181 -9.88 -27.43 -0.14
C THR A 181 -11.29 -26.88 -0.17
N LEU A 182 -12.05 -27.21 -1.22
CA LEU A 182 -13.39 -26.68 -1.49
C LEU A 182 -14.33 -27.80 -1.99
N ASP A 183 -14.10 -29.05 -1.55
CA ASP A 183 -14.79 -30.24 -2.05
C ASP A 183 -16.25 -30.36 -1.57
N SER A 184 -16.66 -29.54 -0.60
CA SER A 184 -18.00 -29.52 -0.04
C SER A 184 -18.45 -28.11 0.32
N GLU A 185 -19.75 -27.92 0.52
CA GLU A 185 -20.35 -26.67 1.03
C GLU A 185 -19.68 -26.21 2.33
N ASN A 186 -19.43 -27.14 3.27
CA ASN A 186 -18.72 -26.84 4.52
C ASN A 186 -17.28 -26.36 4.29
N ASP A 187 -16.59 -26.90 3.28
CA ASP A 187 -15.22 -26.48 2.98
C ASP A 187 -15.20 -25.07 2.37
N ILE A 188 -16.18 -24.74 1.53
CA ILE A 188 -16.38 -23.40 0.99
C ILE A 188 -16.69 -22.40 2.11
N GLU A 189 -17.60 -22.74 3.02
CA GLU A 189 -17.91 -21.87 4.17
C GLU A 189 -16.69 -21.65 5.08
N LYS A 190 -15.86 -22.66 5.30
CA LYS A 190 -14.59 -22.49 6.04
C LYS A 190 -13.62 -21.58 5.31
N PHE A 191 -13.52 -21.72 4.00
CA PHE A 191 -12.68 -20.87 3.17
C PHE A 191 -13.15 -19.41 3.18
N ILE A 192 -14.47 -19.18 3.10
CA ILE A 192 -15.08 -17.86 3.25
C ILE A 192 -14.75 -17.26 4.62
N TYR A 193 -14.92 -18.02 5.71
CA TYR A 193 -14.54 -17.56 7.05
C TYR A 193 -13.05 -17.16 7.14
N GLN A 194 -12.16 -17.91 6.48
CA GLN A 194 -10.74 -17.58 6.45
C GLN A 194 -10.40 -16.37 5.55
N LEU A 195 -11.26 -16.01 4.61
CA LEU A 195 -11.16 -14.80 3.78
C LEU A 195 -11.70 -13.56 4.49
N ASP A 196 -12.97 -13.55 4.89
CA ASP A 196 -13.68 -12.35 5.39
C ASP A 196 -14.13 -12.43 6.85
N GLY A 197 -13.99 -13.58 7.51
CA GLY A 197 -14.42 -13.80 8.89
C GLY A 197 -15.91 -14.01 9.09
N GLU A 198 -16.73 -14.01 8.03
CA GLU A 198 -18.15 -14.29 8.14
C GLU A 198 -18.40 -15.80 8.28
N ASN A 199 -19.22 -16.18 9.26
CA ASN A 199 -19.71 -17.55 9.43
C ASN A 199 -21.24 -17.56 9.40
N LYS A 200 -21.82 -17.22 8.25
CA LYS A 200 -23.27 -17.03 8.08
C LYS A 200 -24.07 -18.29 8.38
N ASN A 201 -23.52 -19.45 8.01
CA ASN A 201 -24.18 -20.75 8.16
C ASN A 201 -23.86 -21.46 9.50
N ASN A 202 -23.18 -20.78 10.43
CA ASN A 202 -22.84 -21.27 11.78
C ASN A 202 -22.17 -22.66 11.77
N ILE A 203 -21.30 -22.92 10.80
CA ILE A 203 -20.53 -24.16 10.73
C ILE A 203 -19.38 -24.17 11.76
N ASP A 204 -18.82 -25.35 12.02
CA ASP A 204 -17.66 -25.48 12.91
C ASP A 204 -16.38 -24.93 12.23
N VAL A 205 -15.95 -23.76 12.72
CA VAL A 205 -14.71 -23.07 12.31
C VAL A 205 -13.64 -23.13 13.40
N SER A 206 -13.78 -24.02 14.37
CA SER A 206 -12.80 -24.17 15.45
C SER A 206 -11.40 -24.51 14.90
N GLY A 207 -10.39 -23.77 15.35
CA GLY A 207 -9.01 -23.92 14.87
C GLY A 207 -8.68 -23.18 13.57
N LEU A 208 -9.62 -22.44 12.98
CA LEU A 208 -9.37 -21.55 11.85
C LEU A 208 -9.15 -20.11 12.32
N GLN A 209 -8.35 -19.36 11.57
CA GLN A 209 -8.12 -17.94 11.78
C GLN A 209 -8.79 -17.15 10.64
N SER A 210 -9.66 -16.22 10.99
CA SER A 210 -10.24 -15.26 10.03
C SER A 210 -9.15 -14.36 9.43
N GLY A 211 -9.30 -14.01 8.15
CA GLY A 211 -8.34 -13.21 7.40
C GLY A 211 -6.97 -13.90 7.20
N SER A 212 -6.92 -15.22 7.31
CA SER A 212 -5.68 -15.99 7.12
C SER A 212 -5.35 -16.26 5.64
N ILE A 213 -6.28 -15.97 4.75
CA ILE A 213 -6.13 -16.11 3.31
C ILE A 213 -5.99 -14.71 2.71
N SER A 214 -4.91 -14.50 1.96
CA SER A 214 -4.63 -13.24 1.28
C SER A 214 -4.76 -13.38 -0.23
N PHE A 215 -5.18 -12.30 -0.86
CA PHE A 215 -5.10 -12.14 -2.31
C PHE A 215 -3.65 -11.89 -2.78
N PRO A 216 -3.32 -12.09 -4.08
CA PRO A 216 -4.17 -12.65 -5.14
C PRO A 216 -4.58 -14.10 -4.87
N LEU A 217 -5.79 -14.47 -5.31
CA LEU A 217 -6.20 -15.86 -5.45
C LEU A 217 -5.92 -16.32 -6.86
N ARG A 218 -5.37 -17.52 -7.05
CA ARG A 218 -5.23 -18.15 -8.35
C ARG A 218 -6.34 -19.19 -8.52
N VAL A 219 -7.16 -19.00 -9.54
CA VAL A 219 -8.18 -19.97 -9.93
C VAL A 219 -7.69 -20.69 -11.18
N THR A 220 -7.79 -22.01 -11.18
CA THR A 220 -7.47 -22.85 -12.34
C THR A 220 -8.70 -23.64 -12.76
N MET A 221 -9.12 -23.44 -14.00
CA MET A 221 -10.10 -24.28 -14.69
C MET A 221 -9.42 -25.55 -15.19
N HIS A 222 -10.07 -26.70 -15.01
CA HIS A 222 -9.62 -28.00 -15.49
C HIS A 222 -10.76 -28.67 -16.24
N VAL A 223 -10.52 -29.05 -17.49
CA VAL A 223 -11.45 -29.84 -18.32
C VAL A 223 -10.98 -31.29 -18.35
N VAL A 224 -11.90 -32.20 -18.11
CA VAL A 224 -11.66 -33.64 -17.98
C VAL A 224 -12.78 -34.44 -18.65
N ALA A 225 -12.51 -35.71 -18.95
CA ALA A 225 -13.51 -36.65 -19.43
C ALA A 225 -14.41 -37.18 -18.29
N SER A 226 -15.59 -37.66 -18.65
CA SER A 226 -16.58 -38.26 -17.74
C SER A 226 -16.09 -39.45 -16.90
N ASP A 227 -15.14 -40.22 -17.42
CA ASP A 227 -14.51 -41.36 -16.73
C ASP A 227 -13.11 -41.04 -16.16
N GLY A 228 -12.68 -39.77 -16.25
CA GLY A 228 -11.34 -39.33 -15.87
C GLY A 228 -10.22 -39.83 -16.79
N SER A 229 -10.54 -40.45 -17.93
CA SER A 229 -9.56 -40.90 -18.92
C SER A 229 -9.42 -39.89 -20.06
N GLU A 230 -8.19 -39.48 -20.37
CA GLU A 230 -7.85 -38.65 -21.54
C GLU A 230 -8.24 -39.32 -22.89
N ASN A 231 -8.75 -40.56 -22.85
CA ASN A 231 -9.13 -41.35 -24.01
C ASN A 231 -10.62 -41.27 -24.36
N ALA A 232 -11.42 -40.45 -23.68
CA ALA A 232 -12.78 -40.17 -24.12
C ALA A 232 -12.74 -39.63 -25.56
N PRO A 233 -13.61 -40.12 -26.46
CA PRO A 233 -13.57 -39.76 -27.89
C PRO A 233 -13.49 -38.25 -28.13
N ASP A 234 -14.15 -37.46 -27.28
CA ASP A 234 -14.31 -36.02 -27.41
C ASP A 234 -13.13 -35.18 -26.85
N LEU A 235 -12.16 -35.78 -26.15
CA LEU A 235 -10.94 -35.09 -25.68
C LEU A 235 -9.65 -35.70 -26.23
N LYS A 236 -9.73 -36.86 -26.89
CA LYS A 236 -8.57 -37.67 -27.31
C LYS A 236 -7.57 -36.93 -28.21
N ASN A 237 -8.04 -35.92 -28.94
CA ASN A 237 -7.21 -35.14 -29.87
C ASN A 237 -7.04 -33.67 -29.43
N VAL A 238 -7.49 -33.29 -28.23
CA VAL A 238 -7.35 -31.93 -27.70
C VAL A 238 -5.94 -31.73 -27.13
N ASP A 239 -5.23 -30.70 -27.57
CA ASP A 239 -3.95 -30.30 -26.97
C ASP A 239 -4.15 -29.97 -25.48
N ALA A 240 -3.33 -30.59 -24.63
CA ALA A 240 -3.38 -30.45 -23.17
C ALA A 240 -3.35 -28.99 -22.70
N LYS A 241 -2.75 -28.07 -23.46
CA LYS A 241 -2.74 -26.64 -23.12
C LYS A 241 -4.13 -25.99 -23.10
N TYR A 242 -5.11 -26.55 -23.81
CA TYR A 242 -6.50 -26.07 -23.82
C TYR A 242 -7.33 -26.66 -22.68
N LEU A 243 -6.87 -27.76 -22.06
CA LEU A 243 -7.59 -28.45 -20.98
C LEU A 243 -7.44 -27.75 -19.63
N THR A 244 -6.51 -26.81 -19.50
CA THR A 244 -6.32 -26.05 -18.26
C THR A 244 -6.08 -24.58 -18.53
N LYS A 245 -6.70 -23.69 -17.76
CA LYS A 245 -6.42 -22.25 -17.78
C LYS A 245 -6.40 -21.71 -16.36
N SER A 246 -5.37 -20.92 -16.04
CA SER A 246 -5.27 -20.22 -14.75
C SER A 246 -5.45 -18.74 -14.94
N PHE A 247 -6.09 -18.11 -13.96
CA PHE A 247 -6.24 -16.67 -13.85
C PHE A 247 -6.20 -16.25 -12.38
N THR A 248 -5.95 -14.97 -12.13
CA THR A 248 -5.92 -14.40 -10.78
C THR A 248 -7.14 -13.57 -10.48
N ILE A 249 -7.63 -13.64 -9.26
CA ILE A 249 -8.64 -12.75 -8.70
C ILE A 249 -7.95 -11.88 -7.65
N ASN A 250 -8.14 -10.58 -7.74
CA ASN A 250 -7.77 -9.58 -6.72
C ASN A 250 -9.01 -8.83 -6.27
N PRO A 251 -9.08 -8.30 -5.04
CA PRO A 251 -10.10 -7.35 -4.66
C PRO A 251 -9.69 -5.96 -5.16
N SER A 252 -10.66 -5.16 -5.55
CA SER A 252 -10.46 -3.72 -5.70
C SER A 252 -10.30 -3.10 -4.31
N THR A 253 -9.37 -2.15 -4.18
CA THR A 253 -9.05 -1.50 -2.90
C THR A 253 -9.19 0.01 -2.95
N MET A 254 -9.60 0.59 -1.82
CA MET A 254 -9.51 2.01 -1.51
C MET A 254 -8.59 2.19 -0.30
N ASP A 255 -7.41 2.72 -0.51
CA ASP A 255 -6.38 2.84 0.51
C ASP A 255 -6.23 4.30 0.94
N ILE A 256 -6.72 4.60 2.14
CA ILE A 256 -6.65 5.93 2.73
C ILE A 256 -5.38 6.03 3.55
N THR A 257 -4.57 7.05 3.26
CA THR A 257 -3.46 7.46 4.13
C THR A 257 -3.94 8.60 5.02
N GLU A 258 -3.64 8.51 6.31
CA GLU A 258 -3.93 9.56 7.29
C GLU A 258 -2.71 9.82 8.18
N ASP A 259 -2.57 11.05 8.66
CA ASP A 259 -1.55 11.38 9.65
C ASP A 259 -1.77 10.62 10.97
N LYS A 260 -0.79 9.77 11.34
CA LYS A 260 -0.87 8.90 12.53
C LYS A 260 -0.78 9.64 13.86
N ASN A 261 -0.18 10.84 13.87
CA ASN A 261 -0.06 11.66 15.07
C ASN A 261 -1.17 12.72 15.07
N PRO A 262 -1.80 13.01 16.22
CA PRO A 262 -2.80 14.06 16.30
C PRO A 262 -2.19 15.39 15.88
N ASN A 263 -2.84 16.06 14.93
CA ASN A 263 -2.41 17.36 14.43
C ASN A 263 -2.62 18.40 15.53
N SER A 264 -1.53 18.79 16.20
CA SER A 264 -1.55 19.80 17.26
C SER A 264 -1.23 21.17 16.70
N ILE A 265 -2.08 22.15 16.99
CA ILE A 265 -1.90 23.56 16.65
C ILE A 265 -2.19 24.43 17.88
N HIS A 266 -1.73 25.67 17.90
CA HIS A 266 -2.07 26.61 18.96
C HIS A 266 -3.39 27.32 18.69
N VAL A 267 -4.01 27.85 19.75
CA VAL A 267 -5.17 28.73 19.63
C VAL A 267 -4.85 29.90 18.70
N GLY A 268 -5.72 30.13 17.72
CA GLY A 268 -5.58 31.19 16.72
C GLY A 268 -4.73 30.81 15.50
N ASP A 269 -4.07 29.65 15.51
CA ASP A 269 -3.40 29.14 14.32
C ASP A 269 -4.39 28.76 13.24
N LYS A 270 -3.96 28.92 12.00
CA LYS A 270 -4.72 28.55 10.81
C LYS A 270 -4.74 27.03 10.65
N LEU A 271 -5.91 26.45 10.35
CA LEU A 271 -6.03 25.02 10.05
C LEU A 271 -5.21 24.60 8.82
N SER A 272 -4.92 25.52 7.91
CA SER A 272 -4.02 25.28 6.78
C SER A 272 -2.56 25.00 7.17
N THR A 273 -2.15 25.28 8.40
CA THR A 273 -0.80 24.95 8.93
C THR A 273 -0.64 23.48 9.28
N ILE A 274 -1.77 22.76 9.47
CA ILE A 274 -1.77 21.33 9.68
C ILE A 274 -1.24 20.64 8.42
N THR A 275 -0.30 19.71 8.59
CA THR A 275 0.23 18.92 7.48
C THR A 275 -0.90 18.17 6.76
N LYS A 276 -0.78 18.05 5.44
CA LYS A 276 -1.79 17.50 4.55
C LYS A 276 -1.24 16.27 3.85
N ASN A 277 -0.94 15.23 4.62
CA ASN A 277 -0.48 13.95 4.06
C ASN A 277 -1.63 13.00 3.73
N ASP A 278 -2.87 13.42 3.99
CA ASP A 278 -4.07 12.67 3.67
C ASP A 278 -4.13 12.40 2.16
N LYS A 279 -4.31 11.13 1.79
CA LYS A 279 -4.42 10.67 0.40
C LYS A 279 -5.40 9.52 0.31
N LEU A 280 -6.03 9.38 -0.84
CA LEU A 280 -6.71 8.15 -1.24
C LEU A 280 -5.92 7.55 -2.39
N ALA A 281 -5.78 6.23 -2.43
CA ALA A 281 -5.33 5.49 -3.59
C ALA A 281 -6.39 4.46 -3.95
N VAL A 282 -6.62 4.26 -5.25
CA VAL A 282 -7.57 3.28 -5.77
C VAL A 282 -6.80 2.24 -6.56
N THR A 283 -7.07 0.96 -6.32
CA THR A 283 -6.55 -0.13 -7.15
C THR A 283 -7.72 -0.95 -7.67
N ASP A 284 -7.93 -0.95 -8.99
CA ASP A 284 -8.89 -1.83 -9.66
C ASP A 284 -8.49 -2.15 -11.12
N ASN A 285 -9.39 -2.81 -11.86
CA ASN A 285 -9.17 -3.20 -13.26
C ASN A 285 -9.39 -2.06 -14.28
N TYR A 286 -9.93 -0.91 -13.85
CA TYR A 286 -10.32 0.21 -14.71
C TYR A 286 -9.38 1.42 -14.57
N SER A 287 -8.55 1.43 -13.54
CA SER A 287 -7.64 2.53 -13.18
C SER A 287 -6.48 2.77 -14.17
N ASN A 288 -6.22 1.89 -15.14
CA ASN A 288 -4.97 1.90 -15.92
C ASN A 288 -5.06 2.38 -17.38
N ASP A 289 -6.24 2.75 -17.91
CA ASP A 289 -6.45 2.71 -19.38
C ASP A 289 -6.54 4.07 -20.11
N SER A 290 -6.39 5.24 -19.45
CA SER A 290 -6.23 6.50 -20.21
C SER A 290 -5.74 7.71 -19.40
N ASP A 291 -5.17 8.71 -20.08
CA ASP A 291 -4.87 10.04 -19.51
C ASP A 291 -6.10 10.74 -18.91
N ILE A 292 -7.31 10.41 -19.39
CA ILE A 292 -8.57 10.96 -18.86
C ILE A 292 -8.87 10.36 -17.49
N VAL A 293 -8.66 9.06 -17.33
CA VAL A 293 -8.80 8.34 -16.04
C VAL A 293 -7.76 8.85 -15.05
N ASN A 294 -6.49 9.01 -15.44
CA ASN A 294 -5.44 9.53 -14.56
C ASN A 294 -5.73 10.95 -14.04
N ASN A 295 -6.15 11.88 -14.91
CA ASN A 295 -6.52 13.24 -14.50
C ASN A 295 -7.73 13.27 -13.55
N TYR A 296 -8.59 12.26 -13.62
CA TYR A 296 -9.71 12.11 -12.71
C TYR A 296 -9.27 11.51 -11.37
N LEU A 297 -8.46 10.46 -11.39
CA LEU A 297 -7.87 9.87 -10.19
C LEU A 297 -7.17 10.95 -9.38
N ASP A 298 -6.33 11.79 -10.00
CA ASP A 298 -5.68 12.92 -9.32
C ASP A 298 -6.66 13.83 -8.55
N LYS A 299 -7.84 14.11 -9.11
CA LYS A 299 -8.87 14.93 -8.44
C LYS A 299 -9.56 14.17 -7.33
N MET A 300 -9.86 12.90 -7.55
CA MET A 300 -10.51 12.02 -6.57
C MET A 300 -9.61 11.76 -5.36
N GLU A 301 -8.31 11.58 -5.59
CA GLU A 301 -7.29 11.35 -4.58
C GLU A 301 -6.95 12.62 -3.78
N THR A 302 -7.39 13.80 -4.25
CA THR A 302 -7.20 15.06 -3.55
C THR A 302 -8.18 15.21 -2.38
N PRO A 303 -7.70 15.37 -1.13
CA PRO A 303 -8.57 15.51 0.03
C PRO A 303 -9.23 16.90 0.10
N HIS A 304 -10.52 16.92 0.44
CA HIS A 304 -11.27 18.10 0.82
C HIS A 304 -11.43 18.19 2.35
N TYR A 305 -11.01 19.31 2.91
CA TYR A 305 -11.02 19.56 4.36
C TYR A 305 -12.29 20.31 4.74
N GLY A 306 -13.31 19.57 5.16
CA GLY A 306 -14.65 20.09 5.42
C GLY A 306 -14.87 20.53 6.87
N GLY A 307 -16.11 20.40 7.33
CA GLY A 307 -16.57 20.90 8.62
C GLY A 307 -15.81 20.41 9.86
N ILE A 308 -15.78 21.26 10.90
CA ILE A 308 -15.14 21.00 12.19
C ILE A 308 -16.21 20.73 13.27
N PHE A 309 -15.95 19.76 14.15
CA PHE A 309 -16.87 19.27 15.17
C PHE A 309 -16.18 19.11 16.53
N THR A 310 -16.97 19.11 17.60
CA THR A 310 -16.48 18.85 18.96
C THR A 310 -16.42 17.36 19.32
N THR A 311 -17.08 16.49 18.55
CA THR A 311 -17.03 15.03 18.75
C THR A 311 -16.88 14.30 17.42
N GLN A 312 -16.16 13.17 17.43
CA GLN A 312 -16.03 12.29 16.26
C GLN A 312 -17.39 11.77 15.79
N LYS A 313 -18.29 11.45 16.72
CA LYS A 313 -19.64 10.96 16.42
C LYS A 313 -20.46 11.97 15.63
N ASP A 314 -20.37 13.25 15.96
CA ASP A 314 -21.10 14.30 15.24
C ASP A 314 -20.52 14.52 13.85
N ALA A 315 -19.19 14.45 13.70
CA ALA A 315 -18.53 14.50 12.40
C ALA A 315 -18.97 13.34 11.49
N ILE A 316 -18.94 12.10 11.99
CA ILE A 316 -19.43 10.91 11.27
C ILE A 316 -20.91 11.06 10.92
N SER A 317 -21.74 11.57 11.84
CA SER A 317 -23.18 11.76 11.61
C SER A 317 -23.44 12.81 10.53
N TYR A 318 -22.65 13.88 10.49
CA TYR A 318 -22.71 14.89 9.44
C TYR A 318 -22.28 14.32 8.08
N ALA A 319 -21.18 13.59 8.03
CA ALA A 319 -20.69 12.92 6.83
C ALA A 319 -21.71 11.93 6.24
N LYS A 320 -22.53 11.28 7.08
CA LYS A 320 -23.64 10.40 6.64
C LYS A 320 -24.88 11.14 6.14
N SER A 321 -24.99 12.43 6.39
CA SER A 321 -26.24 13.17 6.16
C SER A 321 -26.48 13.45 4.66
N ASN A 322 -27.75 13.60 4.29
CA ASN A 322 -28.13 13.95 2.90
C ASN A 322 -27.74 15.38 2.51
N ASN A 323 -27.48 16.24 3.50
CA ASN A 323 -27.07 17.64 3.29
C ASN A 323 -25.56 17.80 3.51
N PHE A 324 -24.81 16.70 3.45
CA PHE A 324 -23.37 16.72 3.60
C PHE A 324 -22.75 17.50 2.44
N ASP A 325 -21.93 18.50 2.79
CA ASP A 325 -21.14 19.26 1.82
C ASP A 325 -19.65 18.98 2.10
N PRO A 326 -18.99 18.19 1.24
CA PRO A 326 -17.60 17.82 1.43
C PRO A 326 -16.62 18.95 1.08
N THR A 327 -17.07 19.96 0.33
CA THR A 327 -16.17 20.95 -0.29
C THR A 327 -15.99 22.22 0.53
N ASN A 328 -16.92 22.52 1.42
CA ASN A 328 -16.92 23.77 2.19
C ASN A 328 -16.49 23.54 3.63
N LEU A 329 -15.51 24.35 4.06
CA LEU A 329 -15.19 24.47 5.47
C LEU A 329 -16.40 25.05 6.20
N SER A 330 -16.89 24.34 7.21
CA SER A 330 -18.05 24.74 7.98
C SER A 330 -17.80 24.56 9.48
N LYS A 331 -18.60 25.23 10.29
CA LYS A 331 -18.46 25.18 11.75
C LYS A 331 -19.02 23.92 12.40
N GLY A 332 -19.62 23.00 11.63
CA GLY A 332 -20.30 21.82 12.18
C GLY A 332 -21.19 22.17 13.38
N ASN A 333 -20.87 21.61 14.55
CA ASN A 333 -21.55 21.87 15.83
C ASN A 333 -20.79 22.83 16.77
N ILE A 334 -19.70 23.47 16.31
CA ILE A 334 -18.88 24.40 17.09
C ILE A 334 -19.57 25.77 17.20
N ASN A 335 -19.39 26.44 18.34
CA ASN A 335 -19.94 27.76 18.55
C ASN A 335 -19.26 28.80 17.62
N SER A 336 -20.03 29.74 17.09
CA SER A 336 -19.52 30.73 16.12
C SER A 336 -18.43 31.66 16.70
N ASN A 337 -18.27 31.72 18.02
CA ASN A 337 -17.21 32.48 18.70
C ASN A 337 -15.94 31.63 18.95
N GLU A 338 -15.99 30.33 18.68
CA GLU A 338 -14.88 29.38 18.89
C GLU A 338 -14.19 28.99 17.58
N LEU A 339 -14.86 29.16 16.45
CA LEU A 339 -14.27 28.96 15.12
C LEU A 339 -14.48 30.22 14.28
N LYS A 340 -13.39 30.81 13.78
CA LYS A 340 -13.43 31.91 12.81
C LYS A 340 -13.00 31.41 11.45
N ILE A 341 -13.96 31.28 10.54
CA ILE A 341 -13.72 30.98 9.14
C ILE A 341 -13.37 32.28 8.42
N ASN A 342 -12.36 32.26 7.56
CA ASN A 342 -11.97 33.40 6.76
C ASN A 342 -13.06 33.78 5.72
N SER A 343 -12.94 34.96 5.12
CA SER A 343 -14.01 35.50 4.27
C SER A 343 -14.27 34.70 2.99
N ASP A 344 -13.29 33.94 2.50
CA ASP A 344 -13.41 33.10 1.30
C ASP A 344 -13.79 31.63 1.62
N GLY A 345 -13.88 31.25 2.89
CA GLY A 345 -14.26 29.90 3.31
C GLY A 345 -13.19 28.82 3.14
N THR A 346 -11.96 29.19 2.82
CA THR A 346 -10.87 28.23 2.54
C THR A 346 -10.06 27.83 3.77
N ASP A 347 -10.17 28.57 4.87
CA ASP A 347 -9.37 28.36 6.08
C ASP A 347 -10.10 28.84 7.34
N ALA A 348 -9.69 28.34 8.50
CA ALA A 348 -10.24 28.77 9.78
C ALA A 348 -9.19 28.78 10.88
N THR A 349 -9.54 29.45 11.98
CA THR A 349 -8.78 29.47 13.23
C THR A 349 -9.70 29.01 14.36
N ILE A 350 -9.16 28.22 15.29
CA ILE A 350 -9.89 27.76 16.48
C ILE A 350 -9.43 28.60 17.67
N GLU A 351 -10.38 29.21 18.35
CA GLU A 351 -10.16 30.27 19.35
C GLU A 351 -10.19 29.74 20.79
N LYS A 352 -10.38 28.44 20.97
CA LYS A 352 -10.37 27.79 22.28
C LYS A 352 -9.55 26.51 22.27
N PRO A 353 -8.81 26.23 23.35
CA PRO A 353 -8.15 24.96 23.50
C PRO A 353 -9.14 23.80 23.63
N GLY A 354 -8.77 22.64 23.11
CA GLY A 354 -9.59 21.44 23.19
C GLY A 354 -9.30 20.44 22.08
N THR A 355 -10.06 19.35 22.07
CA THR A 355 -10.09 18.40 20.96
C THR A 355 -11.22 18.75 20.00
N TYR A 356 -10.90 18.73 18.72
CA TYR A 356 -11.82 18.94 17.61
C TYR A 356 -11.65 17.83 16.58
N TYR A 357 -12.64 17.70 15.70
CA TYR A 357 -12.70 16.66 14.68
C TYR A 357 -13.06 17.29 13.36
N GLN A 358 -12.30 17.01 12.31
CA GLN A 358 -12.56 17.53 10.98
C GLN A 358 -12.85 16.38 10.02
N VAL A 359 -13.86 16.55 9.18
CA VAL A 359 -14.11 15.62 8.08
C VAL A 359 -13.09 15.84 6.96
N VAL A 360 -12.51 14.76 6.47
CA VAL A 360 -11.60 14.74 5.32
C VAL A 360 -12.27 13.88 4.25
N SER A 361 -12.61 14.49 3.12
CA SER A 361 -13.48 13.88 2.12
C SER A 361 -12.78 13.78 0.77
N TYR A 362 -12.90 12.60 0.16
CA TYR A 362 -12.48 12.33 -1.20
C TYR A 362 -13.72 12.25 -2.07
N LYS A 363 -13.76 13.05 -3.14
CA LYS A 363 -14.89 13.05 -4.06
C LYS A 363 -14.67 11.97 -5.10
N LEU A 364 -15.50 10.93 -5.08
CA LEU A 364 -15.34 9.75 -5.93
C LEU A 364 -16.13 9.88 -7.24
N SER A 365 -16.50 11.10 -7.63
CA SER A 365 -17.11 11.44 -8.92
C SER A 365 -16.94 12.94 -9.19
N ASP A 366 -16.97 13.38 -10.45
CA ASP A 366 -17.23 14.77 -10.82
C ASP A 366 -18.57 14.95 -11.57
N GLY A 367 -19.48 14.00 -11.38
CA GLY A 367 -20.84 13.99 -11.93
C GLY A 367 -20.96 13.09 -13.16
N TYR A 368 -21.98 13.35 -13.99
CA TYR A 368 -22.28 12.55 -15.18
C TYR A 368 -22.09 13.37 -16.46
N SER A 369 -21.46 12.80 -17.48
CA SER A 369 -21.53 13.30 -18.85
C SER A 369 -22.54 12.48 -19.65
N ASN A 370 -23.25 13.16 -20.56
CA ASN A 370 -24.06 12.47 -21.55
C ASN A 370 -23.11 11.90 -22.61
N THR A 371 -23.12 10.58 -22.83
CA THR A 371 -22.21 9.94 -23.80
C THR A 371 -22.66 10.18 -25.24
N GLY A 372 -23.89 10.68 -25.44
CA GLY A 372 -24.53 10.79 -26.74
C GLY A 372 -25.18 9.49 -27.22
N ASP A 373 -24.93 8.37 -26.53
CA ASP A 373 -25.52 7.08 -26.86
C ASP A 373 -26.95 6.97 -26.34
N LYS A 374 -27.74 6.12 -27.01
CA LYS A 374 -29.08 5.76 -26.55
C LYS A 374 -29.02 4.40 -25.86
N VAL A 375 -29.45 4.34 -24.60
CA VAL A 375 -29.62 3.10 -23.85
C VAL A 375 -31.10 2.83 -23.63
N LYS A 376 -31.49 1.56 -23.69
CA LYS A 376 -32.87 1.12 -23.45
C LYS A 376 -33.16 1.12 -21.94
N ASP A 377 -34.25 1.73 -21.51
CA ASP A 377 -34.73 1.62 -20.13
C ASP A 377 -35.29 0.22 -19.83
N GLU A 378 -35.69 -0.02 -18.59
CA GLU A 378 -36.33 -1.28 -18.12
C GLU A 378 -37.59 -1.68 -18.90
N ASN A 379 -38.16 -0.76 -19.70
CA ASN A 379 -39.33 -0.94 -20.54
C ASN A 379 -38.98 -0.94 -22.04
N GLY A 380 -37.69 -0.90 -22.41
CA GLY A 380 -37.22 -0.92 -23.79
C GLY A 380 -37.27 0.42 -24.54
N ASN A 381 -37.38 1.56 -23.85
CA ASN A 381 -37.39 2.89 -24.48
C ASN A 381 -36.00 3.51 -24.56
N ASP A 382 -35.72 4.25 -25.65
CA ASP A 382 -34.46 4.97 -25.79
C ASP A 382 -34.35 6.14 -24.80
N THR A 383 -33.36 6.07 -23.92
CA THR A 383 -32.95 7.13 -23.00
C THR A 383 -31.52 7.56 -23.31
N ASN A 384 -31.15 8.79 -22.95
CA ASN A 384 -29.75 9.21 -23.07
C ASN A 384 -28.90 8.38 -22.10
N SER A 385 -27.79 7.85 -22.59
CA SER A 385 -26.76 7.26 -21.75
C SER A 385 -25.99 8.36 -21.05
N TYR A 386 -25.84 8.21 -19.74
CA TYR A 386 -25.01 9.07 -18.92
C TYR A 386 -23.90 8.20 -18.34
N GLN A 387 -22.65 8.58 -18.60
CA GLN A 387 -21.47 7.95 -18.02
C GLN A 387 -21.01 8.82 -16.86
N LEU A 388 -20.70 8.19 -15.72
CA LEU A 388 -20.02 8.91 -14.66
C LEU A 388 -18.69 9.41 -15.22
N ASN A 389 -18.40 10.69 -15.02
CA ASN A 389 -17.09 11.22 -15.32
C ASN A 389 -16.11 10.63 -14.28
N GLY A 390 -15.12 9.87 -14.76
CA GLY A 390 -14.11 9.24 -13.92
C GLY A 390 -14.04 7.72 -14.04
N ASP A 391 -13.60 7.07 -12.96
CA ASP A 391 -13.57 5.61 -12.88
C ASP A 391 -14.99 5.05 -12.98
N GLN A 392 -15.24 4.26 -14.03
CA GLN A 392 -16.57 3.76 -14.32
C GLN A 392 -17.06 2.76 -13.27
N ALA A 393 -16.19 1.92 -12.72
CA ALA A 393 -16.55 0.94 -11.72
C ALA A 393 -16.97 1.61 -10.41
N ILE A 394 -16.26 2.65 -10.01
CA ILE A 394 -16.68 3.51 -8.90
C ILE A 394 -18.02 4.21 -9.22
N GLY A 395 -18.21 4.67 -10.45
CA GLY A 395 -19.50 5.21 -10.90
C GLY A 395 -20.66 4.24 -10.76
N TYR A 396 -20.44 2.98 -11.10
CA TYR A 396 -21.45 1.93 -10.93
C TYR A 396 -21.78 1.71 -9.45
N MET A 397 -20.83 1.82 -8.51
CA MET A 397 -21.11 1.74 -7.06
C MET A 397 -22.15 2.75 -6.56
N PHE A 398 -22.26 3.92 -7.23
CA PHE A 398 -23.24 4.96 -6.90
C PHE A 398 -24.60 4.75 -7.56
N SER A 399 -24.66 4.03 -8.68
CA SER A 399 -25.91 3.81 -9.39
C SER A 399 -26.81 2.79 -8.67
N LYS A 400 -28.14 2.97 -8.79
CA LYS A 400 -29.12 2.08 -8.14
C LYS A 400 -29.13 0.65 -8.70
N ASN A 401 -28.64 0.48 -9.93
CA ASN A 401 -28.54 -0.79 -10.65
C ASN A 401 -27.06 -1.07 -10.98
N GLY A 402 -26.13 -0.73 -10.08
CA GLY A 402 -24.70 -0.75 -10.33
C GLY A 402 -24.12 -2.14 -10.49
N HIS A 403 -24.10 -2.62 -11.74
CA HIS A 403 -23.43 -3.85 -12.11
C HIS A 403 -22.08 -3.53 -12.77
N ASP A 404 -21.09 -4.36 -12.48
CA ASP A 404 -19.82 -4.34 -13.19
C ASP A 404 -20.08 -4.72 -14.66
N PRO A 405 -19.67 -3.89 -15.63
CA PRO A 405 -20.03 -4.09 -17.02
C PRO A 405 -19.36 -5.33 -17.63
N LEU A 406 -18.26 -5.82 -17.04
CA LEU A 406 -17.55 -7.00 -17.50
C LEU A 406 -18.11 -8.29 -16.92
N THR A 407 -18.79 -8.28 -15.77
CA THR A 407 -19.28 -9.50 -15.09
C THR A 407 -20.78 -9.53 -14.89
N ASP A 408 -21.45 -8.39 -15.10
CA ASP A 408 -22.86 -8.14 -14.77
C ASP A 408 -23.18 -8.41 -13.30
N THR A 409 -22.20 -8.26 -12.41
CA THR A 409 -22.36 -8.47 -10.95
C THR A 409 -22.56 -7.17 -10.21
N GLN A 410 -23.38 -7.17 -9.15
CA GLN A 410 -23.57 -5.98 -8.34
C GLN A 410 -22.23 -5.52 -7.73
N ILE A 411 -21.85 -4.27 -7.97
CA ILE A 411 -20.62 -3.69 -7.40
C ILE A 411 -20.88 -3.28 -5.95
N LEU A 412 -20.20 -3.96 -5.04
CA LEU A 412 -20.15 -3.58 -3.62
C LEU A 412 -19.07 -2.51 -3.39
N LEU A 413 -19.09 -1.90 -2.21
CA LEU A 413 -18.03 -0.99 -1.78
C LEU A 413 -16.69 -1.72 -1.77
N TYR A 414 -15.66 -1.09 -2.34
CA TYR A 414 -14.32 -1.63 -2.37
C TYR A 414 -13.76 -1.89 -0.98
N ASP A 415 -12.86 -2.89 -0.89
CA ASP A 415 -12.17 -3.17 0.37
C ASP A 415 -11.36 -1.92 0.75
N THR A 416 -11.70 -1.33 1.90
CA THR A 416 -11.12 -0.05 2.32
C THR A 416 -10.12 -0.27 3.42
N THR A 417 -8.93 0.33 3.30
CA THR A 417 -7.94 0.37 4.38
C THR A 417 -7.64 1.80 4.79
N ILE A 418 -7.26 1.98 6.06
CA ILE A 418 -6.70 3.22 6.57
C ILE A 418 -5.30 2.90 7.10
N ASN A 419 -4.28 3.57 6.56
CA ASN A 419 -2.88 3.35 6.91
C ASN A 419 -2.45 1.87 6.81
N GLY A 420 -2.99 1.15 5.81
CA GLY A 420 -2.71 -0.27 5.55
C GLY A 420 -3.45 -1.25 6.46
N SER A 421 -4.34 -0.77 7.33
CA SER A 421 -5.20 -1.62 8.19
C SER A 421 -6.63 -1.63 7.66
N PRO A 422 -7.33 -2.79 7.65
CA PRO A 422 -8.73 -2.85 7.25
C PRO A 422 -9.59 -1.86 8.02
N ALA A 423 -10.45 -1.13 7.30
CA ALA A 423 -11.31 -0.08 7.87
C ALA A 423 -12.79 -0.46 7.76
N THR A 424 -13.60 -0.01 8.72
CA THR A 424 -15.02 -0.34 8.81
C THR A 424 -15.90 0.86 8.44
N GLU A 425 -16.77 0.68 7.44
CA GLU A 425 -17.74 1.69 7.03
C GLU A 425 -18.68 2.08 8.19
N GLY A 426 -18.92 3.37 8.32
CA GLY A 426 -19.76 3.97 9.35
C GLY A 426 -19.09 4.12 10.72
N THR A 427 -17.87 3.60 10.91
CA THR A 427 -17.06 3.74 12.13
C THR A 427 -15.76 4.49 11.84
N ASP A 428 -14.94 3.94 10.94
CA ASP A 428 -13.62 4.51 10.61
C ASP A 428 -13.72 5.50 9.45
N TYR A 429 -14.61 5.23 8.50
CA TYR A 429 -14.91 6.09 7.36
C TYR A 429 -16.41 6.10 7.05
N VAL A 430 -16.84 6.98 6.16
CA VAL A 430 -18.22 7.09 5.70
C VAL A 430 -18.23 7.08 4.18
N PHE A 431 -18.98 6.13 3.60
CA PHE A 431 -19.30 6.12 2.18
C PHE A 431 -20.67 6.77 1.97
N ASN A 432 -20.68 8.02 1.48
CA ASN A 432 -21.93 8.75 1.25
C ASN A 432 -22.30 8.71 -0.23
N LYS A 433 -23.32 7.91 -0.56
CA LYS A 433 -23.83 7.78 -1.94
C LYS A 433 -24.45 9.06 -2.50
N ASN A 434 -25.06 9.91 -1.67
CA ASN A 434 -25.72 11.13 -2.13
C ASN A 434 -24.72 12.23 -2.43
N ALA A 435 -23.67 12.33 -1.63
CA ALA A 435 -22.57 13.27 -1.83
C ALA A 435 -21.45 12.70 -2.73
N GLU A 436 -21.55 11.43 -3.11
CA GLU A 436 -20.57 10.69 -3.92
C GLU A 436 -19.15 10.79 -3.33
N THR A 437 -19.02 10.54 -2.02
CA THR A 437 -17.77 10.73 -1.27
C THR A 437 -17.40 9.56 -0.39
N LEU A 438 -16.09 9.41 -0.20
CA LEU A 438 -15.48 8.64 0.89
C LEU A 438 -14.92 9.64 1.90
N THR A 439 -15.32 9.55 3.17
CA THR A 439 -14.98 10.55 4.19
C THR A 439 -14.42 9.90 5.44
N THR A 440 -13.28 10.38 5.93
CA THR A 440 -12.74 10.02 7.25
C THR A 440 -12.81 11.21 8.20
N VAL A 441 -12.43 10.98 9.46
CA VAL A 441 -12.48 12.00 10.51
C VAL A 441 -11.13 12.14 11.18
N ARG A 442 -10.45 13.26 10.92
CA ARG A 442 -9.17 13.59 11.55
C ARG A 442 -9.37 14.24 12.92
N LYS A 443 -8.61 13.81 13.93
CA LYS A 443 -8.55 14.46 15.25
C LYS A 443 -7.58 15.65 15.20
N ILE A 444 -8.03 16.79 15.70
CA ILE A 444 -7.25 18.03 15.83
C ILE A 444 -7.16 18.36 17.31
N VAL A 445 -5.94 18.60 17.78
CA VAL A 445 -5.70 19.06 19.14
C VAL A 445 -5.33 20.53 19.07
N VAL A 446 -6.05 21.36 19.82
CA VAL A 446 -5.78 22.79 19.91
C VAL A 446 -5.27 23.11 21.30
N THR A 447 -4.04 23.60 21.39
CA THR A 447 -3.37 23.93 22.65
C THR A 447 -3.36 25.43 22.91
N GLY A 448 -3.38 25.82 24.18
CA GLY A 448 -3.09 27.20 24.58
C GLY A 448 -1.62 27.56 24.31
N SER A 449 -1.30 28.85 24.40
CA SER A 449 0.05 29.37 24.17
C SER A 449 0.94 29.38 25.42
N ASP A 450 0.39 29.08 26.58
CA ASP A 450 1.14 29.15 27.84
C ASP A 450 2.09 27.95 27.94
N THR A 451 3.37 28.22 28.19
CA THR A 451 4.39 27.18 28.38
C THR A 451 4.70 27.02 29.87
N PRO A 452 4.32 25.91 30.50
CA PRO A 452 4.70 25.62 31.88
C PRO A 452 6.23 25.58 32.05
N SER A 453 6.71 25.97 33.22
CA SER A 453 8.13 25.88 33.54
C SER A 453 8.54 24.41 33.58
N ASP A 454 9.47 24.01 32.72
CA ASP A 454 10.03 22.65 32.71
C ASP A 454 10.60 22.34 34.10
N PRO A 455 10.02 21.38 34.86
CA PRO A 455 10.45 21.12 36.22
C PRO A 455 11.76 20.31 36.27
N ILE A 456 12.35 19.95 35.12
CA ILE A 456 13.26 18.83 35.04
C ILE A 456 14.66 19.29 34.70
N THR A 457 15.56 19.04 35.65
CA THR A 457 16.99 19.27 35.47
C THR A 457 17.74 17.94 35.45
N PRO A 458 18.75 17.74 34.58
CA PRO A 458 19.55 16.52 34.62
C PRO A 458 20.20 16.32 36.00
N VAL A 459 20.22 15.08 36.49
CA VAL A 459 20.77 14.74 37.82
C VAL A 459 21.99 13.81 37.66
N SER A 460 23.01 14.01 38.51
CA SER A 460 24.17 13.12 38.61
C SER A 460 24.33 12.52 40.01
N ILE A 461 24.43 11.20 40.08
CA ILE A 461 24.61 10.40 41.30
C ILE A 461 25.83 9.47 41.17
N ASN A 462 26.37 8.98 42.29
CA ASN A 462 27.39 7.92 42.27
C ASN A 462 26.75 6.58 42.61
N VAL A 463 27.29 5.48 42.06
CA VAL A 463 27.04 4.13 42.55
C VAL A 463 27.37 4.11 44.06
N ASP A 464 26.46 3.54 44.85
CA ASP A 464 26.52 3.46 46.32
C ASP A 464 26.53 4.75 47.16
N SER A 465 26.18 5.91 46.59
CA SER A 465 26.02 7.13 47.40
C SER A 465 24.86 7.04 48.40
N SER A 466 25.11 7.36 49.68
CA SER A 466 24.07 7.54 50.70
C SER A 466 23.11 8.69 50.41
N ASP A 467 23.45 9.59 49.48
CA ASP A 467 22.62 10.74 49.08
C ASP A 467 21.79 10.49 47.80
N LYS A 468 21.83 9.28 47.20
CA LYS A 468 21.00 8.92 46.02
C LYS A 468 19.54 9.33 46.20
N ASN A 469 18.96 8.98 47.35
CA ASN A 469 17.57 9.28 47.67
C ASN A 469 17.27 10.77 47.78
N LYS A 470 18.24 11.59 48.21
CA LYS A 470 18.05 13.05 48.31
C LYS A 470 18.15 13.73 46.95
N LYS A 471 19.09 13.29 46.09
CA LYS A 471 19.28 13.87 44.75
C LYS A 471 18.18 13.49 43.77
N LEU A 472 17.55 12.35 44.00
CA LEU A 472 16.42 11.86 43.19
C LEU A 472 15.06 12.21 43.80
N ASP A 473 15.01 12.91 44.94
CA ASP A 473 13.76 13.29 45.59
C ASP A 473 12.99 14.31 44.71
N VAL A 474 11.87 13.87 44.15
CA VAL A 474 10.96 14.69 43.33
C VAL A 474 9.76 15.21 44.12
N SER A 475 9.70 14.99 45.44
CA SER A 475 8.53 15.36 46.26
C SER A 475 8.21 16.86 46.26
N LYS A 476 9.13 17.70 45.77
CA LYS A 476 8.99 19.15 45.63
C LYS A 476 8.98 19.64 44.18
N ASP A 477 9.15 18.75 43.22
CA ASP A 477 9.26 19.08 41.80
C ASP A 477 7.86 19.28 41.20
N VAL A 478 7.11 20.26 41.70
CA VAL A 478 5.77 20.60 41.23
C VAL A 478 5.84 21.30 39.86
N LEU A 479 4.84 21.07 39.02
CA LEU A 479 4.74 21.73 37.72
C LEU A 479 4.00 23.05 37.87
N LYS A 480 4.57 24.12 37.32
CA LYS A 480 4.01 25.48 37.45
C LYS A 480 3.82 26.14 36.10
N ASN A 481 2.79 26.98 36.00
CA ASN A 481 2.72 28.02 34.98
C ASN A 481 2.89 29.37 35.67
N VAL A 482 3.98 30.07 35.36
CA VAL A 482 4.40 31.29 36.05
C VAL A 482 4.49 31.05 37.57
N ASN A 483 3.50 31.49 38.35
CA ASN A 483 3.48 31.34 39.81
C ASN A 483 2.45 30.31 40.30
N ASP A 484 1.58 29.82 39.41
CA ASP A 484 0.50 28.91 39.77
C ASP A 484 0.96 27.46 39.65
N GLU A 485 0.71 26.67 40.70
CA GLU A 485 0.97 25.24 40.70
C GLU A 485 -0.14 24.50 39.94
N ILE A 486 0.21 23.99 38.76
CA ILE A 486 -0.74 23.33 37.85
C ILE A 486 -0.74 21.80 38.03
N ALA A 487 0.32 21.23 38.60
CA ALA A 487 0.36 19.83 39.03
C ALA A 487 1.26 19.66 40.25
N ALA A 488 0.86 18.76 41.15
CA ALA A 488 1.69 18.33 42.28
C ALA A 488 2.93 17.55 41.81
N ALA A 489 3.73 17.05 42.76
CA ALA A 489 4.90 16.22 42.48
C ALA A 489 4.56 15.01 41.60
N PRO A 490 5.45 14.62 40.66
CA PRO A 490 5.17 13.56 39.71
C PRO A 490 5.18 12.19 40.39
N THR A 491 4.45 11.26 39.81
CA THR A 491 4.65 9.84 40.07
C THR A 491 5.87 9.35 39.30
N GLN A 492 6.78 8.67 39.99
CA GLN A 492 7.94 8.01 39.39
C GLN A 492 7.58 6.56 39.05
N SER A 493 7.95 6.12 37.84
CA SER A 493 7.81 4.72 37.41
C SER A 493 9.18 4.13 37.06
N ASP A 494 9.51 4.13 35.78
CA ASP A 494 10.57 3.29 35.22
C ASP A 494 11.83 4.09 34.83
N TYR A 495 12.94 3.37 34.69
CA TYR A 495 14.15 3.86 34.05
C TYR A 495 14.28 3.24 32.66
N TYR A 496 14.84 4.00 31.73
CA TYR A 496 15.08 3.59 30.35
C TYR A 496 16.55 3.80 29.98
N ASP A 497 17.06 2.95 29.09
CA ASP A 497 18.42 3.02 28.55
C ASP A 497 18.67 4.24 27.64
N SER A 498 17.59 4.82 27.10
CA SER A 498 17.58 5.95 26.19
C SER A 498 16.27 6.72 26.37
N ASN A 499 16.19 7.95 25.83
CA ASN A 499 15.00 8.79 25.99
C ASN A 499 13.84 8.25 25.15
N PRO A 500 12.72 7.80 25.75
CA PRO A 500 11.58 7.26 25.01
C PRO A 500 10.86 8.28 24.11
N LEU A 501 11.10 9.59 24.29
CA LEU A 501 10.55 10.61 23.38
C LEU A 501 11.27 10.67 22.03
N SER A 502 12.57 10.39 22.02
CA SER A 502 13.39 10.45 20.81
C SER A 502 13.74 9.06 20.26
N ASN A 503 13.48 8.00 21.01
CA ASN A 503 13.75 6.62 20.62
C ASN A 503 12.57 5.71 20.98
N ALA A 504 11.82 5.27 19.97
CA ALA A 504 10.67 4.37 20.15
C ALA A 504 11.08 2.97 20.69
N ASP A 505 12.34 2.57 20.49
CA ASP A 505 12.87 1.28 20.94
C ASP A 505 13.51 1.32 22.35
N ALA A 506 13.34 2.43 23.07
CA ALA A 506 13.90 2.60 24.42
C ALA A 506 13.45 1.46 25.35
N LYS A 507 14.40 0.82 26.03
CA LYS A 507 14.15 -0.35 26.87
C LYS A 507 14.14 0.02 28.33
N LYS A 508 13.21 -0.58 29.08
CA LYS A 508 13.17 -0.47 30.54
C LYS A 508 14.39 -1.15 31.16
N VAL A 509 14.97 -0.50 32.16
CA VAL A 509 16.17 -0.97 32.89
C VAL A 509 15.85 -1.01 34.39
N THR A 510 16.03 -2.16 35.03
CA THR A 510 15.68 -2.37 36.44
C THR A 510 16.81 -2.07 37.42
N ASP A 511 18.05 -2.09 36.96
CA ASP A 511 19.30 -1.91 37.72
C ASP A 511 20.04 -0.61 37.32
N ALA A 512 19.29 0.38 36.82
CA ALA A 512 19.81 1.63 36.29
C ALA A 512 20.63 2.44 37.31
N LEU A 513 20.35 2.30 38.61
CA LEU A 513 21.05 3.04 39.67
C LEU A 513 22.27 2.31 40.25
N ASP A 514 22.47 1.06 39.84
CA ASP A 514 23.54 0.19 40.35
C ASP A 514 24.71 0.11 39.38
N ASN A 515 24.47 0.47 38.11
CA ASN A 515 25.48 0.45 37.06
C ASN A 515 25.80 1.88 36.60
N PRO A 516 27.09 2.24 36.42
CA PRO A 516 27.46 3.50 35.80
C PRO A 516 26.90 3.61 34.39
N GLY A 517 26.38 4.78 34.03
CA GLY A 517 25.72 4.99 32.75
C GLY A 517 24.86 6.24 32.69
N SER A 518 24.26 6.49 31.52
CA SER A 518 23.21 7.50 31.35
C SER A 518 21.87 6.80 31.17
N TYR A 519 20.89 7.17 31.98
CA TYR A 519 19.55 6.61 31.96
C TYR A 519 18.51 7.74 31.94
N TYR A 520 17.27 7.39 31.61
CA TYR A 520 16.15 8.31 31.60
C TYR A 520 15.07 7.79 32.54
N ARG A 521 14.72 8.57 33.58
CA ARG A 521 13.61 8.21 34.45
C ARG A 521 12.32 8.90 34.03
N GLU A 522 11.23 8.16 34.10
CA GLU A 522 9.88 8.65 33.80
C GLU A 522 9.30 9.44 34.97
N LEU A 523 8.86 10.67 34.70
CA LEU A 523 8.19 11.56 35.63
C LEU A 523 6.82 11.94 35.07
N LYS A 524 5.76 11.35 35.63
CA LYS A 524 4.38 11.58 35.18
C LYS A 524 3.64 12.51 36.13
N TYR A 525 3.19 13.64 35.60
CA TYR A 525 2.40 14.67 36.26
C TYR A 525 0.94 14.55 35.88
N THR A 526 0.05 14.58 36.87
CA THR A 526 -1.39 14.74 36.66
C THR A 526 -1.77 16.15 37.03
N LEU A 527 -2.39 16.89 36.10
CA LEU A 527 -2.79 18.27 36.37
C LEU A 527 -3.90 18.33 37.44
N ASN A 528 -3.82 19.35 38.29
CA ASN A 528 -4.77 19.60 39.38
C ASN A 528 -6.17 19.94 38.85
N ASP A 529 -7.20 19.72 39.66
CA ASP A 529 -8.58 20.07 39.32
C ASP A 529 -8.71 21.55 38.92
N GLY A 530 -9.35 21.79 37.76
CA GLY A 530 -9.48 23.13 37.17
C GLY A 530 -8.39 23.49 36.15
N TYR A 531 -7.34 22.68 36.05
CA TYR A 531 -6.32 22.79 35.00
C TYR A 531 -6.48 21.68 33.95
N SER A 532 -6.16 22.01 32.71
CA SER A 532 -6.32 21.12 31.56
C SER A 532 -5.05 21.17 30.72
N VAL A 533 -4.56 20.00 30.31
CA VAL A 533 -3.37 19.91 29.44
C VAL A 533 -3.57 20.62 28.10
N TYR A 534 -4.81 20.79 27.65
CA TYR A 534 -5.11 21.58 26.45
C TYR A 534 -4.75 23.05 26.62
N ASN A 535 -4.73 23.60 27.84
CA ASN A 535 -4.46 25.03 28.03
C ASN A 535 -2.97 25.39 27.85
N TYR A 536 -2.11 24.40 27.65
CA TYR A 536 -0.66 24.55 27.73
C TYR A 536 0.04 23.96 26.51
N ASP A 537 1.16 24.58 26.16
CA ASP A 537 2.17 24.00 25.27
C ASP A 537 3.32 23.46 26.13
N PHE A 538 3.41 22.13 26.24
CA PHE A 538 4.48 21.47 26.99
C PHE A 538 5.77 21.26 26.16
N GLY A 539 5.77 21.66 24.89
CA GLY A 539 6.90 21.52 23.98
C GLY A 539 7.24 20.06 23.62
N GLN A 540 8.32 19.88 22.86
CA GLN A 540 8.74 18.57 22.34
C GLN A 540 9.39 17.64 23.38
N ASN A 541 9.70 18.15 24.57
CA ASN A 541 10.36 17.39 25.63
C ASN A 541 9.37 16.66 26.56
N ALA A 542 8.09 16.66 26.20
CA ALA A 542 7.02 16.08 26.99
C ALA A 542 6.12 15.20 26.13
N LYS A 543 5.61 14.12 26.74
CA LYS A 543 4.52 13.32 26.20
C LYS A 543 3.24 13.73 26.92
N VAL A 544 2.27 14.24 26.16
CA VAL A 544 0.97 14.66 26.71
C VAL A 544 -0.07 13.57 26.45
N ASP A 545 -0.80 13.22 27.51
CA ASP A 545 -2.00 12.39 27.42
C ASP A 545 -3.21 13.26 27.72
N TYR A 546 -3.90 13.63 26.65
CA TYR A 546 -5.03 14.55 26.67
C TYR A 546 -6.29 13.98 27.32
N ASP A 547 -6.45 12.65 27.32
CA ASP A 547 -7.62 11.98 27.87
C ASP A 547 -7.43 11.72 29.37
N ALA A 548 -6.20 11.40 29.79
CA ALA A 548 -5.85 11.24 31.19
C ALA A 548 -5.54 12.55 31.92
N ASN A 549 -5.48 13.69 31.20
CA ASN A 549 -5.03 14.98 31.72
C ASN A 549 -3.65 14.93 32.40
N THR A 550 -2.71 14.22 31.75
CA THR A 550 -1.36 14.02 32.28
C THR A 550 -0.28 14.44 31.30
N VAL A 551 0.85 14.88 31.84
CA VAL A 551 2.06 15.15 31.07
C VAL A 551 3.21 14.34 31.65
N THR A 552 3.94 13.66 30.78
CA THR A 552 5.07 12.81 31.15
C THR A 552 6.33 13.39 30.56
N TYR A 553 7.37 13.47 31.38
CA TYR A 553 8.68 13.87 30.96
C TYR A 553 9.72 12.80 31.32
N TYR A 554 10.86 12.85 30.66
CA TYR A 554 11.96 11.90 30.90
C TYR A 554 13.22 12.65 31.35
N GLN A 555 13.52 12.54 32.64
CA GLN A 555 14.69 13.19 33.23
C GLN A 555 15.94 12.35 32.98
N LYS A 556 16.99 12.98 32.44
CA LYS A 556 18.29 12.36 32.32
C LYS A 556 18.95 12.19 33.70
N VAL A 557 19.31 10.96 34.03
CA VAL A 557 20.05 10.58 35.24
C VAL A 557 21.39 10.00 34.83
N THR A 558 22.48 10.61 35.28
CA THR A 558 23.84 10.12 35.07
C THR A 558 24.32 9.42 36.33
N VAL A 559 24.69 8.15 36.20
CA VAL A 559 25.24 7.33 37.28
C VAL A 559 26.75 7.23 37.08
N LEU A 560 27.49 7.80 38.02
CA LEU A 560 28.94 7.83 38.03
C LEU A 560 29.49 6.68 38.89
N PRO A 561 30.71 6.20 38.63
CA PRO A 561 31.38 5.21 39.49
C PRO A 561 31.51 5.71 40.94
N ASP A 562 31.62 4.78 41.89
CA ASP A 562 31.83 5.11 43.30
C ASP A 562 33.13 5.92 43.49
N SER A 563 32.99 7.16 44.00
CA SER A 563 34.11 8.07 44.26
C SER A 563 34.87 7.74 45.55
N SER A 564 34.51 6.68 46.28
CA SER A 564 35.09 6.35 47.60
C SER A 564 36.11 5.21 47.63
N SER A 565 36.51 4.65 46.48
CA SER A 565 37.59 3.65 46.45
C SER A 565 38.97 4.28 46.14
N ASN A 566 39.66 4.72 47.18
CA ASN A 566 41.12 4.64 47.22
C ASN A 566 41.51 3.15 47.30
N SER A 567 41.32 2.40 46.21
CA SER A 567 41.77 1.01 46.10
C SER A 567 42.73 0.92 44.92
N SER A 568 44.00 0.79 45.25
CA SER A 568 45.14 0.55 44.37
C SER A 568 45.05 -0.83 43.69
N THR A 569 44.08 -1.01 42.80
CA THR A 569 44.06 -2.15 41.89
C THR A 569 44.04 -1.59 40.48
N ALA A 570 45.17 -1.77 39.77
CA ALA A 570 45.37 -1.38 38.39
C ALA A 570 44.09 -1.63 37.58
N SER A 571 43.51 -0.56 37.06
CA SER A 571 42.31 -0.62 36.23
C SER A 571 42.65 -1.41 34.97
N ASN A 572 41.95 -2.53 34.76
CA ASN A 572 42.14 -3.42 33.62
C ASN A 572 41.59 -2.76 32.35
N TRP A 573 42.29 -1.76 31.85
CA TRP A 573 41.95 -1.07 30.61
C TRP A 573 42.32 -1.94 29.40
N LYS A 574 41.36 -2.15 28.51
CA LYS A 574 41.61 -2.67 27.16
C LYS A 574 41.82 -1.49 26.23
N THR A 575 43.01 -1.39 25.66
CA THR A 575 43.38 -0.30 24.75
C THR A 575 43.37 -0.77 23.31
N SER A 576 42.82 0.06 22.43
CA SER A 576 42.82 -0.13 20.98
C SER A 576 43.32 1.14 20.31
N ASP A 577 44.02 0.99 19.19
CA ASP A 577 44.42 2.13 18.37
C ASP A 577 43.22 2.69 17.59
N VAL A 578 43.15 4.01 17.48
CA VAL A 578 42.16 4.77 16.68
C VAL A 578 42.87 5.88 15.91
N ASN A 579 42.19 6.55 14.98
CA ASN A 579 42.71 7.73 14.31
C ASN A 579 41.55 8.71 14.11
N ASP A 580 41.17 9.36 15.20
CA ASP A 580 39.96 10.19 15.29
C ASP A 580 40.28 11.62 15.74
N VAL A 581 39.29 12.50 15.60
CA VAL A 581 39.28 13.82 16.23
C VAL A 581 38.08 13.91 17.15
N VAL A 582 38.30 14.32 18.39
CA VAL A 582 37.25 14.58 19.37
C VAL A 582 37.21 16.05 19.73
N ARG A 583 36.03 16.61 19.97
CA ARG A 583 35.85 17.99 20.40
C ARG A 583 35.30 18.02 21.81
N THR A 584 35.95 18.74 22.73
CA THR A 584 35.39 18.95 24.08
C THR A 584 34.06 19.68 23.98
N LYS A 585 33.09 19.26 24.79
CA LYS A 585 31.75 19.85 24.85
C LYS A 585 31.80 21.31 25.33
N ASN A 586 30.64 21.95 25.39
CA ASN A 586 30.47 23.32 25.91
C ASN A 586 29.65 23.38 27.20
N ASP A 587 29.42 22.24 27.88
CA ASP A 587 28.61 22.16 29.10
C ASP A 587 29.37 22.62 30.36
N GLN A 588 30.69 22.72 30.29
CA GLN A 588 31.54 23.34 31.30
C GLN A 588 32.72 24.06 30.66
N PRO A 589 33.31 25.08 31.30
CA PRO A 589 34.35 25.90 30.70
C PRO A 589 35.68 25.15 30.50
N LYS A 590 35.95 24.10 31.30
CA LYS A 590 37.20 23.33 31.27
C LYS A 590 36.96 21.86 31.62
N TYR A 591 37.84 20.99 31.13
CA TYR A 591 37.81 19.53 31.32
C TYR A 591 39.14 19.04 31.89
N THR A 592 39.07 18.13 32.86
CA THR A 592 40.22 17.44 33.42
C THR A 592 40.64 16.25 32.56
N LEU A 593 41.88 15.83 32.73
CA LEU A 593 42.47 14.67 32.07
C LEU A 593 42.72 13.57 33.11
N ASN A 594 43.01 12.35 32.64
CA ASN A 594 43.40 11.22 33.45
C ASN A 594 44.79 10.74 33.00
N ASN A 595 45.62 10.28 33.93
CA ASN A 595 46.90 9.65 33.60
C ASN A 595 46.72 8.16 33.22
N ASP A 596 47.81 7.48 32.86
CA ASP A 596 47.79 6.04 32.54
C ASP A 596 47.23 5.17 33.69
N ASP A 597 47.44 5.57 34.94
CA ASP A 597 46.91 4.91 36.15
C ASP A 597 45.44 5.27 36.46
N ASP A 598 44.76 5.98 35.55
CA ASP A 598 43.40 6.50 35.67
C ASP A 598 43.19 7.51 36.83
N GLN A 599 44.26 8.20 37.21
CA GLN A 599 44.20 9.27 38.20
C GLN A 599 43.97 10.61 37.52
N VAL A 600 43.07 11.42 38.08
CA VAL A 600 42.75 12.75 37.54
C VAL A 600 43.95 13.68 37.60
N ILE A 601 44.31 14.25 36.45
CA ILE A 601 45.28 15.32 36.28
C ILE A 601 44.50 16.65 36.34
N ASN A 602 44.75 17.42 37.41
CA ASN A 602 44.09 18.72 37.61
C ASN A 602 44.73 19.87 36.81
N ASN A 603 45.88 19.65 36.17
CA ASN A 603 46.57 20.63 35.32
C ASN A 603 47.63 19.92 34.43
N PRO A 604 47.66 20.12 33.10
CA PRO A 604 46.82 21.03 32.30
C PRO A 604 45.35 20.60 32.24
N MET A 605 44.46 21.59 32.07
CA MET A 605 43.03 21.38 31.78
C MET A 605 42.75 21.84 30.34
N ILE A 606 41.80 21.19 29.67
CA ILE A 606 41.40 21.53 28.30
C ILE A 606 40.21 22.47 28.33
N ASP A 607 40.27 23.58 27.60
CA ASP A 607 39.15 24.51 27.49
C ASP A 607 38.01 23.93 26.63
N ALA A 608 36.78 24.37 26.87
CA ALA A 608 35.62 23.99 26.06
C ALA A 608 35.79 24.25 24.56
N ASN A 609 35.09 23.48 23.72
CA ASN A 609 35.12 23.58 22.25
C ASN A 609 36.50 23.37 21.60
N THR A 610 37.44 22.73 22.29
CA THR A 610 38.76 22.38 21.76
C THR A 610 38.72 21.05 21.01
N SER A 611 39.18 21.03 19.77
CA SER A 611 39.36 19.80 18.96
C SER A 611 40.71 19.16 19.25
N LEU A 612 40.72 17.85 19.51
CA LEU A 612 41.85 17.05 19.95
C LEU A 612 41.99 15.84 19.04
N LYS A 613 43.20 15.60 18.52
CA LYS A 613 43.51 14.35 17.82
C LYS A 613 43.65 13.24 18.85
N VAL A 614 43.11 12.07 18.54
CA VAL A 614 43.19 10.89 19.39
C VAL A 614 43.68 9.70 18.59
N ASP A 615 44.66 9.00 19.15
CA ASP A 615 45.35 7.87 18.53
C ASP A 615 45.05 6.54 19.23
N LYS A 616 44.48 6.58 20.46
CA LYS A 616 44.05 5.39 21.19
C LYS A 616 42.75 5.63 21.94
N VAL A 617 41.99 4.55 22.12
CA VAL A 617 40.85 4.50 23.02
C VAL A 617 41.07 3.38 24.02
N ARG A 618 40.75 3.63 25.29
CA ARG A 618 40.75 2.60 26.32
C ARG A 618 39.37 2.42 26.90
N VAL A 619 39.02 1.16 27.17
CA VAL A 619 37.76 0.77 27.81
C VAL A 619 38.04 -0.09 29.03
N ASP A 620 37.50 0.28 30.19
CA ASP A 620 37.66 -0.52 31.41
C ASP A 620 36.64 -1.65 31.48
N GLN A 621 36.74 -2.48 32.52
CA GLN A 621 35.82 -3.58 32.79
C GLN A 621 34.36 -3.15 33.07
N TYR A 622 34.11 -1.84 33.25
CA TYR A 622 32.81 -1.23 33.48
C TYR A 622 32.25 -0.52 32.24
N GLY A 623 32.99 -0.56 31.11
CA GLY A 623 32.58 0.08 29.86
C GLY A 623 32.86 1.59 29.80
N ASN A 624 33.52 2.17 30.81
CA ASN A 624 33.96 3.56 30.74
C ASN A 624 34.99 3.70 29.61
N LYS A 625 34.87 4.76 28.81
CA LYS A 625 35.77 5.01 27.68
C LYS A 625 36.58 6.29 27.89
N GLN A 626 37.85 6.24 27.49
CA GLN A 626 38.71 7.41 27.45
C GLN A 626 39.52 7.42 26.16
N TYR A 627 39.79 8.61 25.63
CA TYR A 627 40.60 8.81 24.43
C TYR A 627 41.98 9.37 24.81
N HIS A 628 43.03 8.77 24.27
CA HIS A 628 44.40 9.24 24.46
C HIS A 628 44.62 10.47 23.58
N ILE A 629 45.17 11.53 24.15
CA ILE A 629 45.40 12.80 23.45
C ILE A 629 46.89 13.11 23.30
N ALA A 630 47.73 12.72 24.27
CA ALA A 630 49.18 12.91 24.29
C ALA A 630 49.77 12.17 25.49
N ASP A 631 51.07 11.82 25.48
CA ASP A 631 51.93 11.40 26.61
C ASP A 631 51.25 10.97 27.93
N GLY A 632 50.49 9.87 27.90
CA GLY A 632 49.85 9.30 29.10
C GLY A 632 48.66 10.10 29.62
N GLU A 633 48.17 11.08 28.85
CA GLU A 633 47.01 11.91 29.09
C GLU A 633 45.80 11.38 28.31
N TRP A 634 44.73 11.14 29.06
CA TRP A 634 43.49 10.57 28.56
C TRP A 634 42.34 11.51 28.89
N ILE A 635 41.46 11.77 27.92
CA ILE A 635 40.22 12.53 28.16
C ILE A 635 39.02 11.59 28.22
N ASN A 636 38.15 11.80 29.20
CA ASN A 636 36.95 10.98 29.34
C ASN A 636 36.04 11.16 28.12
N ALA A 637 35.55 10.06 27.54
CA ALA A 637 34.67 10.11 26.36
C ALA A 637 33.39 10.92 26.61
N ASN A 638 32.94 11.04 27.87
CA ASN A 638 31.79 11.87 28.25
C ASN A 638 32.05 13.37 28.14
N TYR A 639 33.30 13.82 28.09
CA TYR A 639 33.69 15.23 27.99
C TYR A 639 33.78 15.72 26.55
N VAL A 640 33.72 14.81 25.60
CA VAL A 640 33.96 15.11 24.19
C VAL A 640 32.85 14.56 23.30
N THR A 641 32.77 15.09 22.09
CA THR A 641 31.99 14.56 20.98
C THR A 641 32.94 14.16 19.88
N LEU A 642 32.77 12.97 19.33
CA LEU A 642 33.53 12.52 18.16
C LEU A 642 33.16 13.43 16.97
N GLU A 643 34.14 14.10 16.38
CA GLU A 643 33.94 14.86 15.15
C GLU A 643 33.79 13.86 14.00
N SER A 644 32.73 13.98 13.19
CA SER A 644 32.53 13.08 12.06
C SER A 644 33.61 13.34 11.01
N SER A 645 34.57 12.44 10.81
CA SER A 645 35.56 12.55 9.74
C SER A 645 35.42 11.39 8.76
N ILE A 646 35.34 11.69 7.47
CA ILE A 646 35.31 10.69 6.40
C ILE A 646 36.73 10.12 6.26
N THR A 647 36.95 8.87 6.70
CA THR A 647 38.32 8.34 6.94
C THR A 647 38.61 7.01 6.25
N ASP A 648 37.63 6.11 6.09
CA ASP A 648 37.78 4.79 5.43
C ASP A 648 37.57 4.86 3.91
N VAL A 649 38.37 5.69 3.23
CA VAL A 649 38.23 5.94 1.79
C VAL A 649 38.75 4.76 0.97
N LYS A 650 37.90 4.25 0.08
CA LYS A 650 38.19 3.15 -0.85
C LYS A 650 37.81 3.57 -2.27
N ASN A 651 38.66 3.25 -3.24
CA ASN A 651 38.31 3.45 -4.64
C ASN A 651 37.15 2.53 -5.03
N ASP A 652 36.21 3.07 -5.80
CA ASP A 652 35.11 2.32 -6.42
C ASP A 652 34.84 2.87 -7.84
N ASP A 653 34.08 2.15 -8.64
CA ASP A 653 33.63 2.60 -9.97
C ASP A 653 32.17 2.21 -10.15
N GLY A 654 31.27 3.13 -9.76
CA GLY A 654 29.83 2.89 -9.73
C GLY A 654 29.01 4.12 -10.11
N VAL A 655 27.72 3.91 -10.30
CA VAL A 655 26.75 4.99 -10.53
C VAL A 655 25.78 5.01 -9.35
N LEU A 656 25.59 6.21 -8.82
CA LEU A 656 24.66 6.56 -7.75
C LEU A 656 23.45 7.26 -8.36
N TYR A 657 22.25 6.91 -7.91
CA TYR A 657 21.02 7.63 -8.24
C TYR A 657 20.40 8.21 -6.99
N VAL A 658 19.90 9.43 -7.12
CA VAL A 658 19.13 10.09 -6.08
C VAL A 658 17.69 10.28 -6.56
N ASP A 659 16.73 9.69 -5.87
CA ASP A 659 15.33 9.63 -6.31
C ASP A 659 14.49 10.84 -5.83
N LYS A 660 13.16 10.77 -5.95
CA LYS A 660 12.24 11.86 -5.58
C LYS A 660 11.88 11.92 -4.09
N THR A 661 12.46 11.06 -3.25
CA THR A 661 12.21 10.99 -1.79
C THR A 661 12.55 12.31 -1.09
N SER A 662 13.58 13.02 -1.56
CA SER A 662 13.93 14.37 -1.09
C SER A 662 13.86 15.40 -2.22
N SER A 663 13.63 16.67 -1.90
CA SER A 663 13.72 17.77 -2.86
C SER A 663 15.12 17.96 -3.44
N ASP A 664 16.13 17.71 -2.60
CA ASP A 664 17.56 17.82 -2.83
C ASP A 664 18.35 16.90 -1.87
N TYR A 665 19.56 16.49 -2.26
CA TYR A 665 20.43 15.62 -1.45
C TYR A 665 21.70 16.36 -1.04
N ARG A 666 21.95 16.45 0.27
CA ARG A 666 23.05 17.23 0.84
C ARG A 666 24.42 16.63 0.54
N LEU A 667 25.39 17.52 0.35
CA LEU A 667 26.79 17.17 0.14
C LEU A 667 27.63 17.52 1.38
N TYR A 668 28.70 16.76 1.57
CA TYR A 668 29.63 16.88 2.70
C TYR A 668 31.07 16.99 2.19
N ASP A 669 31.89 17.74 2.91
CA ASP A 669 33.34 17.82 2.67
C ASP A 669 34.09 16.61 3.25
N ASN A 670 35.40 16.52 2.99
CA ASN A 670 36.25 15.44 3.53
C ASN A 670 36.28 15.39 5.07
N ASN A 671 35.93 16.49 5.75
CA ASN A 671 35.85 16.57 7.20
C ASN A 671 34.43 16.29 7.70
N GLY A 672 33.52 15.79 6.85
CA GLY A 672 32.14 15.48 7.21
C GLY A 672 31.24 16.70 7.44
N ASN A 673 31.68 17.92 7.10
CA ASN A 673 30.86 19.12 7.23
C ASN A 673 29.95 19.29 6.01
N GLU A 674 28.72 19.73 6.24
CA GLU A 674 27.76 19.97 5.17
C GLU A 674 28.14 21.18 4.30
N ILE A 675 28.01 21.01 2.98
CA ILE A 675 28.23 22.03 1.96
C ILE A 675 26.90 22.73 1.68
N ASN A 676 26.68 23.90 2.27
CA ASN A 676 25.38 24.58 2.25
C ASN A 676 25.02 25.26 0.91
N ASN A 677 25.95 25.42 -0.01
CA ASN A 677 25.76 26.15 -1.27
C ASN A 677 25.56 25.25 -2.50
N ARG A 678 25.54 23.92 -2.31
CA ARG A 678 25.39 22.95 -3.39
C ARG A 678 24.74 21.67 -2.86
N ALA A 679 23.87 21.08 -3.66
CA ALA A 679 23.24 19.79 -3.40
C ALA A 679 23.09 19.02 -4.73
N LEU A 680 22.73 17.74 -4.65
CA LEU A 680 22.32 16.98 -5.82
C LEU A 680 20.81 17.16 -6.01
N ASP A 681 20.39 17.52 -7.22
CA ASP A 681 18.97 17.61 -7.56
C ASP A 681 18.35 16.21 -7.59
N ARG A 682 17.10 16.08 -7.16
CA ARG A 682 16.35 14.82 -7.25
C ARG A 682 16.26 14.30 -8.69
N ASN A 683 16.13 12.98 -8.83
CA ASN A 683 16.05 12.28 -10.11
C ASN A 683 17.30 12.47 -10.99
N THR A 684 18.49 12.47 -10.39
CA THR A 684 19.77 12.62 -11.11
C THR A 684 20.74 11.49 -10.81
N TYR A 685 21.65 11.26 -11.75
CA TYR A 685 22.65 10.19 -11.70
C TYR A 685 24.06 10.77 -11.55
N TRP A 686 24.88 10.16 -10.71
CA TRP A 686 26.22 10.64 -10.38
C TRP A 686 27.23 9.50 -10.46
N ALA A 687 28.39 9.78 -11.06
CA ALA A 687 29.52 8.88 -11.00
C ALA A 687 30.09 8.87 -9.59
N VAL A 688 30.43 7.69 -9.09
CA VAL A 688 31.11 7.50 -7.81
C VAL A 688 32.44 6.84 -8.06
N ASP A 689 33.50 7.54 -7.68
CA ASP A 689 34.88 7.09 -7.81
C ASP A 689 35.51 6.63 -6.47
N GLU A 690 34.90 7.02 -5.35
CA GLU A 690 35.29 6.58 -4.01
C GLU A 690 34.08 6.38 -3.11
N ILE A 691 34.17 5.37 -2.25
CA ILE A 691 33.27 5.15 -1.13
C ILE A 691 34.03 5.33 0.17
N ALA A 692 33.37 5.84 1.19
CA ALA A 692 33.99 6.01 2.49
C ALA A 692 33.00 5.80 3.62
N ASN A 693 33.52 5.55 4.81
CA ASN A 693 32.74 5.58 6.04
C ASN A 693 33.24 6.70 6.95
N ASP A 694 32.31 7.32 7.68
CA ASP A 694 32.68 8.11 8.84
C ASP A 694 32.98 7.21 10.05
N ASN A 695 33.52 7.81 11.11
CA ASN A 695 33.80 7.11 12.36
C ASN A 695 32.56 6.65 13.16
N LYS A 696 31.35 6.90 12.66
CA LYS A 696 30.08 6.39 13.19
C LYS A 696 29.55 5.21 12.35
N GLY A 697 30.26 4.83 11.28
CA GLY A 697 29.85 3.76 10.37
C GLY A 697 28.82 4.19 9.33
N ASN A 698 28.56 5.49 9.16
CA ASN A 698 27.75 5.97 8.06
C ASN A 698 28.55 5.91 6.75
N THR A 699 27.92 5.45 5.68
CA THR A 699 28.53 5.36 4.36
C THR A 699 28.32 6.64 3.54
N TYR A 700 29.33 7.02 2.80
CA TYR A 700 29.39 8.19 1.93
C TYR A 700 29.93 7.80 0.55
N TYR A 701 29.45 8.48 -0.49
CA TYR A 701 29.83 8.26 -1.88
C TYR A 701 30.36 9.56 -2.47
N ARG A 702 31.57 9.53 -3.02
CA ARG A 702 32.18 10.72 -3.61
C ARG A 702 31.61 10.96 -5.00
N VAL A 703 30.99 12.11 -5.20
CA VAL A 703 30.38 12.53 -6.47
C VAL A 703 31.11 13.71 -7.12
N GLY A 704 32.13 14.23 -6.44
CA GLY A 704 32.99 15.31 -6.88
C GLY A 704 34.19 15.50 -5.95
N THR A 705 35.16 16.33 -6.36
CA THR A 705 36.33 16.61 -5.51
C THR A 705 35.89 17.27 -4.21
N ASN A 706 36.17 16.63 -3.07
CA ASN A 706 35.74 17.09 -1.73
C ASN A 706 34.21 17.19 -1.59
N GLU A 707 33.46 16.38 -2.34
CA GLU A 707 32.00 16.37 -2.34
C GLU A 707 31.48 14.94 -2.20
N TRP A 708 30.92 14.66 -1.03
CA TRP A 708 30.41 13.35 -0.64
C TRP A 708 28.91 13.42 -0.39
N VAL A 709 28.15 12.49 -0.92
CA VAL A 709 26.74 12.31 -0.55
C VAL A 709 26.63 11.18 0.48
N LYS A 710 25.88 11.39 1.54
CA LYS A 710 25.65 10.39 2.58
C LYS A 710 24.61 9.35 2.13
N GLN A 711 24.80 8.08 2.44
CA GLN A 711 23.76 7.06 2.27
C GLN A 711 22.57 7.37 3.20
N VAL A 712 21.43 7.69 2.59
CA VAL A 712 20.13 7.95 3.24
C VAL A 712 19.02 7.39 2.34
N ASP A 713 17.76 7.42 2.82
CA ASP A 713 16.62 7.05 1.98
C ASP A 713 16.57 7.89 0.69
N GLY A 714 16.38 7.22 -0.43
CA GLY A 714 16.41 7.82 -1.77
C GLY A 714 17.78 7.93 -2.42
N VAL A 715 18.87 7.58 -1.72
CA VAL A 715 20.22 7.41 -2.31
C VAL A 715 20.45 5.94 -2.62
N HIS A 716 20.61 5.61 -3.91
CA HIS A 716 20.72 4.23 -4.40
C HIS A 716 22.14 3.98 -4.92
N TYR A 717 22.92 3.12 -4.25
CA TYR A 717 24.30 2.80 -4.64
C TYR A 717 24.78 1.38 -4.25
N PRO A 718 25.60 0.72 -5.10
CA PRO A 718 25.62 0.97 -6.54
C PRO A 718 24.22 0.66 -7.06
N ILE A 719 23.68 1.38 -8.05
CA ILE A 719 22.45 0.89 -8.69
C ILE A 719 22.81 -0.39 -9.45
N PRO A 720 22.34 -1.57 -9.03
CA PRO A 720 22.38 -2.72 -9.89
C PRO A 720 21.08 -2.59 -10.69
N LEU A 721 21.13 -2.21 -11.97
CA LEU A 721 19.92 -2.09 -12.82
C LEU A 721 19.31 -3.47 -13.11
N PHE A 722 19.25 -4.40 -12.13
CA PHE A 722 18.85 -5.80 -12.23
C PHE A 722 17.76 -5.97 -13.29
N LEU A 723 18.20 -6.40 -14.47
CA LEU A 723 17.33 -6.51 -15.63
C LEU A 723 16.33 -7.63 -15.33
N HIS A 724 15.05 -7.28 -15.24
CA HIS A 724 13.94 -8.19 -15.00
C HIS A 724 13.03 -8.24 -16.24
N ASP A 725 11.95 -9.01 -16.18
CA ASP A 725 11.03 -9.22 -17.33
C ASP A 725 11.78 -9.62 -18.61
N ILE A 726 12.69 -10.60 -18.49
CA ILE A 726 13.51 -11.05 -19.61
C ILE A 726 12.66 -11.86 -20.58
N GLN A 727 12.35 -11.27 -21.73
CA GLN A 727 11.54 -11.87 -22.78
C GLN A 727 12.39 -12.30 -23.98
N MET A 728 12.03 -13.42 -24.59
CA MET A 728 12.66 -13.92 -25.82
C MET A 728 12.09 -13.18 -27.04
N ASN A 729 12.67 -12.04 -27.39
CA ASN A 729 12.25 -11.23 -28.52
C ASN A 729 13.41 -11.15 -29.53
N ARG A 730 13.18 -11.74 -30.72
CA ARG A 730 14.18 -11.79 -31.79
C ARG A 730 13.92 -10.72 -32.84
N GLY A 731 14.95 -9.94 -33.16
CA GLY A 731 14.86 -8.88 -34.17
C GLY A 731 16.22 -8.27 -34.50
N ILE A 732 16.20 -7.22 -35.33
CA ILE A 732 17.36 -6.39 -35.62
C ILE A 732 17.16 -5.03 -34.92
N LEU A 733 18.18 -4.60 -34.19
CA LEU A 733 18.31 -3.27 -33.58
C LEU A 733 19.16 -2.41 -34.51
N HIS A 734 18.65 -1.27 -34.94
CA HIS A 734 19.43 -0.28 -35.68
C HIS A 734 19.83 0.88 -34.76
N LEU A 735 21.11 1.25 -34.79
CA LEU A 735 21.67 2.39 -34.08
C LEU A 735 22.00 3.50 -35.08
N ASP A 736 21.34 4.65 -35.00
CA ASP A 736 21.58 5.76 -35.94
C ASP A 736 22.70 6.70 -35.48
N ASP A 737 22.91 7.80 -36.22
CA ASP A 737 23.92 8.83 -35.99
C ASP A 737 23.58 9.86 -34.90
N THR A 738 22.52 9.63 -34.10
CA THR A 738 22.18 10.49 -32.96
C THR A 738 23.27 10.48 -31.89
N ASN A 739 24.01 9.38 -31.74
CA ASN A 739 25.11 9.24 -30.78
C ASN A 739 26.32 8.56 -31.41
N GLN A 740 27.51 9.19 -31.33
CA GLN A 740 28.76 8.58 -31.83
C GLN A 740 29.04 7.18 -31.25
N ASN A 741 28.64 6.95 -30.00
CA ASN A 741 28.78 5.66 -29.32
C ASN A 741 27.54 5.35 -28.46
N TYR A 742 27.02 4.13 -28.58
CA TYR A 742 25.96 3.59 -27.74
C TYR A 742 26.56 2.76 -26.60
N THR A 743 26.19 3.13 -25.37
CA THR A 743 26.72 2.49 -24.15
C THR A 743 26.15 1.10 -23.99
N LEU A 744 27.01 0.15 -23.60
CA LEU A 744 26.62 -1.21 -23.26
C LEU A 744 26.54 -1.39 -21.75
N PHE A 745 25.61 -2.23 -21.33
CA PHE A 745 25.42 -2.66 -19.94
C PHE A 745 25.52 -4.17 -19.84
N ASN A 746 25.97 -4.70 -18.71
CA ASN A 746 25.96 -6.13 -18.46
C ASN A 746 24.60 -6.59 -17.88
N GLU A 747 24.43 -7.89 -17.67
CA GLU A 747 23.20 -8.52 -17.15
C GLU A 747 22.83 -8.05 -15.75
N ASN A 748 23.81 -7.55 -15.00
CA ASN A 748 23.61 -6.93 -13.69
C ASN A 748 23.40 -5.41 -13.81
N GLY A 749 23.23 -4.89 -15.03
CA GLY A 749 23.00 -3.47 -15.26
C GLY A 749 24.23 -2.58 -15.19
N ARG A 750 25.44 -3.13 -15.03
CA ARG A 750 26.66 -2.31 -14.93
C ARG A 750 27.14 -1.89 -16.32
N ARG A 751 27.48 -0.62 -16.45
CA ARG A 751 28.09 -0.07 -17.67
C ARG A 751 29.38 -0.82 -18.03
N ILE A 752 29.52 -1.16 -19.30
CA ILE A 752 30.72 -1.78 -19.87
C ILE A 752 31.63 -0.65 -20.37
N ASN A 753 32.67 -0.32 -19.62
CA ASN A 753 33.53 0.83 -19.90
C ASN A 753 34.60 0.57 -20.99
N ASN A 754 34.85 -0.69 -21.35
CA ASN A 754 35.88 -1.08 -22.32
C ASN A 754 35.34 -1.29 -23.75
N ARG A 755 34.02 -1.13 -23.97
CA ARG A 755 33.38 -1.34 -25.27
C ARG A 755 32.09 -0.53 -25.38
N ALA A 756 31.82 -0.01 -26.57
CA ALA A 756 30.56 0.60 -26.96
C ALA A 756 30.20 0.16 -28.39
N LEU A 757 28.98 0.46 -28.85
CA LEU A 757 28.57 0.23 -30.23
C LEU A 757 28.63 1.53 -31.03
N ALA A 758 29.09 1.47 -32.28
CA ALA A 758 29.17 2.64 -33.14
C ALA A 758 27.80 3.00 -33.74
N GLU A 759 27.62 4.27 -34.10
CA GLU A 759 26.51 4.74 -34.94
C GLU A 759 26.45 4.03 -36.31
N ASN A 760 25.28 4.06 -36.94
CA ASN A 760 24.97 3.43 -38.22
C ASN A 760 25.29 1.92 -38.27
N THR A 761 25.00 1.20 -37.19
CA THR A 761 25.24 -0.25 -37.11
C THR A 761 23.98 -1.04 -36.74
N ASP A 762 23.89 -2.27 -37.27
CA ASP A 762 22.79 -3.19 -37.00
C ASP A 762 23.23 -4.35 -36.11
N TRP A 763 22.41 -4.67 -35.11
CA TRP A 763 22.69 -5.71 -34.12
C TRP A 763 21.54 -6.70 -34.02
N LYS A 764 21.88 -7.99 -33.91
CA LYS A 764 20.88 -9.02 -33.62
C LYS A 764 20.51 -8.93 -32.14
N VAL A 765 19.21 -8.88 -31.89
CA VAL A 765 18.64 -8.96 -30.54
C VAL A 765 18.02 -10.34 -30.38
N ASP A 766 18.33 -10.99 -29.26
CA ASP A 766 17.72 -12.28 -28.90
C ASP A 766 16.84 -12.20 -27.63
N LYS A 767 17.01 -11.16 -26.83
CA LYS A 767 16.24 -10.90 -25.61
C LYS A 767 15.99 -9.41 -25.39
N THR A 768 14.84 -9.10 -24.79
CA THR A 768 14.55 -7.80 -24.20
C THR A 768 14.41 -7.94 -22.69
N ALA A 769 14.71 -6.89 -21.95
CA ALA A 769 14.51 -6.83 -20.51
C ALA A 769 14.09 -5.43 -20.09
N LYS A 770 13.62 -5.28 -18.84
CA LYS A 770 13.33 -3.99 -18.23
C LYS A 770 14.14 -3.78 -16.96
N ASP A 771 14.49 -2.53 -16.65
CA ASP A 771 14.90 -2.17 -15.29
C ASP A 771 13.68 -1.85 -14.43
N TYR A 772 13.87 -1.68 -13.12
CA TYR A 772 12.79 -1.38 -12.16
C TYR A 772 12.08 -0.04 -12.41
N GLU A 773 12.63 0.84 -13.23
CA GLU A 773 11.98 2.09 -13.66
C GLU A 773 11.12 1.89 -14.92
N GLY A 774 11.16 0.70 -15.52
CA GLY A 774 10.42 0.34 -16.73
C GLY A 774 11.17 0.64 -18.03
N ASN A 775 12.43 1.09 -17.97
CA ASN A 775 13.23 1.34 -19.17
C ASN A 775 13.58 0.01 -19.85
N THR A 776 13.51 -0.01 -21.18
CA THR A 776 13.70 -1.24 -21.98
C THR A 776 15.14 -1.40 -22.42
N TYR A 777 15.66 -2.64 -22.40
CA TYR A 777 17.01 -2.97 -22.84
C TYR A 777 16.98 -4.13 -23.85
N TYR A 778 17.89 -4.08 -24.83
CA TYR A 778 18.04 -5.06 -25.89
C TYR A 778 19.37 -5.77 -25.78
N ARG A 779 19.35 -7.11 -25.70
CA ARG A 779 20.57 -7.90 -25.62
C ARG A 779 21.18 -8.08 -27.00
N VAL A 780 22.37 -7.52 -27.20
CA VAL A 780 23.11 -7.54 -28.48
C VAL A 780 24.24 -8.57 -28.47
N ALA A 781 24.68 -9.00 -27.29
CA ALA A 781 25.59 -10.14 -27.11
C ALA A 781 25.44 -10.75 -25.72
N THR A 782 26.20 -11.81 -25.43
CA THR A 782 26.20 -12.41 -24.08
C THR A 782 26.66 -11.38 -23.07
N ASN A 783 25.82 -11.10 -22.07
CA ASN A 783 26.10 -10.13 -21.02
C ASN A 783 26.31 -8.70 -21.55
N GLU A 784 25.69 -8.34 -22.68
CA GLU A 784 25.79 -7.00 -23.29
C GLU A 784 24.42 -6.53 -23.76
N TRP A 785 23.96 -5.43 -23.17
CA TRP A 785 22.62 -4.85 -23.34
C TRP A 785 22.72 -3.39 -23.74
N VAL A 786 21.82 -2.94 -24.59
CA VAL A 786 21.68 -1.55 -25.03
C VAL A 786 20.33 -1.04 -24.56
N GLU A 787 20.30 0.09 -23.88
CA GLU A 787 19.09 0.77 -23.44
C GLU A 787 18.30 1.37 -24.63
N GLN A 788 16.98 1.26 -24.61
CA GLN A 788 16.08 1.98 -25.52
C GLN A 788 16.15 3.47 -25.22
N ARG A 789 16.63 4.25 -26.20
CA ARG A 789 16.74 5.70 -26.13
C ARG A 789 16.73 6.31 -27.53
N ASN A 790 16.79 7.64 -27.63
CA ASN A 790 16.91 8.31 -28.92
C ASN A 790 18.11 7.77 -29.73
N GLY A 791 17.82 7.39 -30.97
CA GLY A 791 18.78 6.76 -31.89
C GLY A 791 18.86 5.24 -31.84
N VAL A 792 18.08 4.59 -30.96
CA VAL A 792 17.97 3.13 -30.87
C VAL A 792 16.61 2.69 -31.41
N HIS A 793 16.61 1.95 -32.53
CA HIS A 793 15.39 1.56 -33.25
C HIS A 793 15.17 0.05 -33.23
N TYR A 794 14.08 -0.41 -32.62
CA TYR A 794 13.73 -1.83 -32.51
C TYR A 794 12.21 -2.12 -32.58
N PRO A 795 11.78 -3.17 -33.32
CA PRO A 795 12.54 -3.83 -34.36
C PRO A 795 12.78 -2.84 -35.51
N ALA A 796 14.00 -2.78 -36.03
CA ALA A 796 14.28 -2.04 -37.26
C ALA A 796 13.46 -2.68 -38.40
N ARG A 797 12.68 -1.86 -39.10
CA ARG A 797 11.86 -2.28 -40.24
C ARG A 797 12.67 -2.38 -41.52
#